data_AF-A0A954LIF3-F1
#
_entry.id   AF-A0A954LIF3-F1
#
_cell.length_a   1.000
_cell.length_b   1.000
_cell.length_c   1.000
_cell.angle_alpha   90.00
_cell.angle_beta   90.00
_cell.angle_gamma   90.00
#
_symmetry.space_group_name_H-M   'P 1'
#
loop_
_entity.id
_entity.type
_entity.pdbx_description
1 polymer ?
#
loop_
_entity_poly.entity_id
_entity_poly.type
_entity_poly.pdbx_seq_one_letter_code
_entity_poly.pdbx_strand_id
1 'polypeptide(L)'
;NTYPKWEPLKEMNDSLMIFEDTDGDGRADKRKIFAHVHNPLGFEFWGGGVIVTSGPDLLFLKDTDGDDKADVRYPILQGLGTADTHHAANNLIYGPDGGFYWQSGIFLVHNHETPWKPNLNIGASGMYRFDPRSFAITPHAGNSPNPHGTSFDYWGYCYANDGTGGRSFQVRPEGKGFKMHELLTKEFRPVAADEVLSSTHFPEDMQNDFLICNTIGFLGVKQYDLDRDGDGKKRKFGEVWGTPVKELLNSSDRNFRPTDAIVGADGALYVSDWHNVIIGHMQHNIRDPNRDHKHGRIFRLTVKDRPLQKPVKIDGQPIEALLENLKHPVNGVRHRTRVELSARNSKQVIAATQKWMKDFDPNDEVEAHHLLEALWMHQQHNVRNEELLNKLLNSQVKHAVVAAKTVDHFWHNVESGAGGFAAPADIEFVKFDPPKHLSPEDQKVYKLGAEVYQRHSHCATCHLTHGKGNGITYPPLVGSPWVNGSEDRLIKMALHGLWGKITVRGKTYEPARGVPPMTAFRQLLKDEELAAVLTFVRNTWGNNASPIQPESVKRVREETASRTIFFRPEELLAEHPLEAELVLKDIGIDPDGFSNEKLEKELLEASPVDLAKTALEKGDVERGKKLFYKSAAACFACHDPPSGTIRLGPDLSKVTTKLKNEDLVDSVLRPSKLIDKAFAQVNVLTTQGKIYTGVRVSEDDKELVLRNLAQVEPITIKKADIEETVES
;
A
#
# COMPACT_ATOMS: atom_id res chain seq x y z
N ASN A 1 -11.35 3.20 21.63
CA ASN A 1 -10.36 3.45 20.56
C ASN A 1 -10.73 4.76 19.89
N THR A 2 -9.80 5.70 19.84
CA THR A 2 -10.01 7.06 19.31
C THR A 2 -9.74 7.18 17.82
N TYR A 3 -9.06 6.18 17.23
CA TYR A 3 -8.89 6.08 15.78
C TYR A 3 -10.23 6.08 15.05
N PRO A 4 -10.36 6.73 13.86
CA PRO A 4 -9.34 7.55 13.19
C PRO A 4 -9.32 9.00 13.66
N LYS A 5 -10.22 9.41 14.56
CA LYS A 5 -10.21 10.78 15.09
C LYS A 5 -10.87 10.81 16.46
N TRP A 6 -10.13 11.34 17.43
CA TRP A 6 -10.66 11.57 18.76
C TRP A 6 -11.91 12.45 18.73
N GLU A 7 -12.93 12.02 19.46
CA GLU A 7 -14.13 12.81 19.69
C GLU A 7 -13.88 13.83 20.81
N PRO A 8 -14.04 15.14 20.55
CA PRO A 8 -13.85 16.15 21.57
C PRO A 8 -14.66 15.83 22.83
N LEU A 9 -14.04 16.02 23.99
CA LEU A 9 -14.62 15.77 25.33
C LEU A 9 -14.84 14.29 25.69
N LYS A 10 -14.52 13.35 24.80
CA LYS A 10 -14.54 11.92 25.13
C LYS A 10 -13.21 11.47 25.74
N GLU A 11 -13.24 10.39 26.50
CA GLU A 11 -12.04 9.78 27.04
C GLU A 11 -11.18 9.17 25.92
N MET A 12 -9.85 9.31 26.05
CA MET A 12 -8.89 8.74 25.12
C MET A 12 -8.45 7.37 25.63
N ASN A 13 -8.81 6.32 24.89
CA ASN A 13 -8.66 4.94 25.32
C ASN A 13 -7.73 4.11 24.41
N ASP A 14 -6.89 4.75 23.60
CA ASP A 14 -5.85 3.99 22.89
C ASP A 14 -4.74 3.61 23.86
N SER A 15 -4.05 2.52 23.59
CA SER A 15 -3.11 1.93 24.55
C SER A 15 -2.01 1.16 23.87
N LEU A 16 -0.84 1.15 24.52
CA LEU A 16 0.17 0.13 24.30
C LEU A 16 -0.15 -1.07 25.19
N MET A 17 -0.23 -2.25 24.59
CA MET A 17 -0.67 -3.48 25.26
C MET A 17 0.39 -4.58 25.15
N ILE A 18 0.44 -5.43 26.17
CA ILE A 18 1.28 -6.63 26.19
C ILE A 18 0.36 -7.84 26.12
N PHE A 19 0.65 -8.75 25.20
CA PHE A 19 -0.02 -10.02 25.03
C PHE A 19 0.97 -11.14 25.39
N GLU A 20 0.60 -11.99 26.34
CA GLU A 20 1.44 -13.09 26.81
C GLU A 20 0.78 -14.42 26.51
N ASP A 21 1.58 -15.38 26.06
CA ASP A 21 1.25 -16.79 25.93
C ASP A 21 1.99 -17.51 27.06
N THR A 22 1.29 -17.83 28.15
CA THR A 22 1.92 -18.32 29.39
C THR A 22 2.09 -19.83 29.44
N ASP A 23 1.39 -20.57 28.58
CA ASP A 23 1.51 -22.02 28.45
C ASP A 23 2.28 -22.47 27.20
N GLY A 24 2.60 -21.54 26.29
CA GLY A 24 3.42 -21.77 25.10
C GLY A 24 2.67 -22.46 23.97
N ASP A 25 1.32 -22.43 23.97
CA ASP A 25 0.50 -23.07 22.95
C ASP A 25 0.42 -22.26 21.62
N GLY A 26 1.02 -21.08 21.59
CA GLY A 26 1.02 -20.15 20.46
C GLY A 26 -0.15 -19.17 20.46
N ARG A 27 -0.95 -19.09 21.53
CA ARG A 27 -2.08 -18.18 21.70
C ARG A 27 -1.89 -17.36 22.97
N ALA A 28 -2.07 -16.05 22.85
CA ALA A 28 -2.03 -15.20 24.03
C ALA A 28 -3.22 -15.49 24.96
N ASP A 29 -2.95 -15.75 26.23
CA ASP A 29 -3.92 -16.02 27.29
C ASP A 29 -4.07 -14.83 28.27
N LYS A 30 -3.11 -13.89 28.26
CA LYS A 30 -3.13 -12.66 29.04
C LYS A 30 -3.00 -11.44 28.15
N ARG A 31 -3.71 -10.39 28.58
CA ARG A 31 -3.65 -9.06 27.99
C ARG A 31 -3.49 -8.02 29.10
N LYS A 32 -2.41 -7.25 29.04
CA LYS A 32 -2.10 -6.17 29.98
C LYS A 32 -2.07 -4.84 29.24
N ILE A 33 -2.50 -3.77 29.90
CA ILE A 33 -2.32 -2.39 29.40
C ILE A 33 -1.06 -1.86 30.05
N PHE A 34 -0.05 -1.56 29.24
CA PHE A 34 1.20 -0.97 29.71
C PHE A 34 1.05 0.55 29.92
N ALA A 35 0.42 1.23 28.95
CA ALA A 35 0.17 2.67 29.03
C ALA A 35 -0.96 3.11 28.09
N HIS A 36 -1.72 4.13 28.49
CA HIS A 36 -2.63 4.85 27.61
C HIS A 36 -1.89 5.91 26.78
N VAL A 37 -2.18 5.96 25.48
CA VAL A 37 -1.55 6.85 24.48
C VAL A 37 -2.61 7.37 23.50
N HIS A 38 -2.23 8.22 22.55
CA HIS A 38 -3.16 8.76 21.55
C HIS A 38 -2.77 8.32 20.13
N ASN A 39 -3.64 7.53 19.47
CA ASN A 39 -3.46 7.07 18.09
C ASN A 39 -2.02 6.64 17.76
N PRO A 40 -1.45 5.66 18.50
CA PRO A 40 -0.11 5.20 18.24
C PRO A 40 -0.02 4.50 16.87
N LEU A 41 0.97 4.89 16.08
CA LEU A 41 1.26 4.32 14.76
C LEU A 41 2.65 3.64 14.71
N GLY A 42 3.38 3.65 15.82
CA GLY A 42 4.66 2.99 15.95
C GLY A 42 5.19 3.13 17.37
N PHE A 43 5.95 2.14 17.82
CA PHE A 43 6.70 2.18 19.07
C PHE A 43 7.97 1.34 18.94
N GLU A 44 8.96 1.62 19.77
CA GLU A 44 10.21 0.87 19.81
C GLU A 44 10.87 0.95 21.19
N PHE A 45 11.62 -0.08 21.57
CA PHE A 45 12.30 -0.16 22.86
C PHE A 45 13.60 0.64 22.87
N TRP A 46 13.90 1.29 24.00
CA TRP A 46 15.13 2.07 24.20
C TRP A 46 15.38 2.42 25.66
N GLY A 47 16.64 2.53 26.09
CA GLY A 47 16.95 3.13 27.40
C GLY A 47 16.29 2.42 28.61
N GLY A 48 15.94 1.14 28.44
CA GLY A 48 15.20 0.35 29.44
C GLY A 48 13.70 0.68 29.51
N GLY A 49 13.13 1.27 28.46
CA GLY A 49 11.71 1.57 28.30
C GLY A 49 11.27 1.48 26.84
N VAL A 50 10.23 2.22 26.48
CA VAL A 50 9.63 2.27 25.14
C VAL A 50 9.42 3.72 24.72
N ILE A 51 9.74 4.04 23.47
CA ILE A 51 9.35 5.28 22.80
C ILE A 51 8.14 4.96 21.92
N VAL A 52 7.09 5.78 21.99
CA VAL A 52 5.84 5.57 21.26
C VAL A 52 5.37 6.87 20.59
N THR A 53 4.84 6.76 19.38
CA THR A 53 4.20 7.87 18.69
C THR A 53 2.86 8.17 19.37
N SER A 54 2.66 9.42 19.82
CA SER A 54 1.43 9.86 20.46
C SER A 54 1.25 11.35 20.20
N GLY A 55 0.87 11.67 18.95
CA GLY A 55 0.83 13.04 18.43
C GLY A 55 0.12 14.03 19.37
N PRO A 56 0.71 15.21 19.62
CA PRO A 56 1.84 15.83 18.91
C PRO A 56 3.25 15.43 19.41
N ASP A 57 3.37 14.43 20.29
CA ASP A 57 4.63 14.05 20.93
C ASP A 57 5.12 12.64 20.54
N LEU A 58 6.42 12.41 20.62
CA LEU A 58 6.97 11.09 20.96
C LEU A 58 7.08 11.02 22.48
N LEU A 59 6.52 9.97 23.06
CA LEU A 59 6.58 9.75 24.51
C LEU A 59 7.62 8.68 24.83
N PHE A 60 8.44 8.94 25.84
CA PHE A 60 9.21 7.89 26.51
C PHE A 60 8.40 7.36 27.69
N LEU A 61 8.28 6.05 27.77
CA LEU A 61 7.53 5.30 28.78
C LEU A 61 8.41 4.22 29.38
N LYS A 62 8.39 4.03 30.70
CA LYS A 62 9.20 3.00 31.36
C LYS A 62 8.54 2.47 32.62
N ASP A 63 8.56 1.14 32.74
CA ASP A 63 8.30 0.40 33.98
C ASP A 63 9.59 0.32 34.82
N THR A 64 9.49 0.63 36.10
CA THR A 64 10.61 0.67 37.03
C THR A 64 10.51 -0.33 38.17
N ASP A 65 9.36 -0.98 38.36
CA ASP A 65 9.11 -1.91 39.46
C ASP A 65 8.73 -3.33 39.01
N GLY A 66 8.52 -3.53 37.70
CA GLY A 66 8.24 -4.82 37.07
C GLY A 66 6.77 -5.22 37.12
N ASP A 67 5.84 -4.27 37.31
CA ASP A 67 4.39 -4.53 37.33
C ASP A 67 3.73 -4.49 35.93
N ASP A 68 4.53 -4.34 34.87
CA ASP A 68 4.12 -4.17 33.47
C ASP A 68 3.30 -2.91 33.20
N LYS A 69 3.52 -1.82 33.95
CA LYS A 69 2.95 -0.49 33.69
C LYS A 69 4.03 0.58 33.64
N ALA A 70 3.78 1.62 32.84
CA ALA A 70 4.68 2.75 32.76
C ALA A 70 4.57 3.65 34.00
N ASP A 71 5.59 3.61 34.86
CA ASP A 71 5.79 4.55 35.98
C ASP A 71 6.33 5.91 35.52
N VAL A 72 7.21 5.88 34.52
CA VAL A 72 7.85 7.05 33.95
C VAL A 72 7.18 7.40 32.63
N ARG A 73 6.82 8.67 32.46
CA ARG A 73 6.24 9.22 31.24
C ARG A 73 6.72 10.66 31.01
N TYR A 74 7.35 10.92 29.88
CA TYR A 74 7.60 12.29 29.44
C TYR A 74 7.71 12.40 27.91
N PRO A 75 7.39 13.57 27.32
CA PRO A 75 7.67 13.84 25.90
C PRO A 75 9.18 13.88 25.65
N ILE A 76 9.70 12.94 24.86
CA ILE A 76 11.12 12.90 24.49
C ILE A 76 11.42 13.74 23.24
N LEU A 77 10.40 13.91 22.38
CA LEU A 77 10.43 14.79 21.22
C LEU A 77 9.02 15.36 21.02
N GLN A 78 8.89 16.65 20.71
CA GLN A 78 7.61 17.32 20.48
C GLN A 78 7.53 17.87 19.07
N GLY A 79 6.31 18.26 18.65
CA GLY A 79 6.10 19.01 17.41
C GLY A 79 5.82 18.14 16.19
N LEU A 80 5.33 16.92 16.39
CA LEU A 80 4.81 16.10 15.30
C LEU A 80 3.51 16.71 14.76
N GLY A 81 3.38 16.77 13.44
CA GLY A 81 2.13 17.12 12.79
C GLY A 81 1.03 16.10 13.09
N THR A 82 -0.18 16.58 13.35
CA THR A 82 -1.33 15.75 13.78
C THR A 82 -2.60 15.98 12.95
N ALA A 83 -2.49 16.73 11.85
CA ALA A 83 -3.64 17.10 11.03
C ALA A 83 -4.30 15.91 10.32
N ASP A 84 -3.57 14.81 10.13
CA ASP A 84 -4.02 13.58 9.48
C ASP A 84 -3.42 12.35 10.19
N THR A 85 -4.28 11.37 10.55
CA THR A 85 -3.87 10.17 11.29
C THR A 85 -3.33 9.04 10.41
N HIS A 86 -3.48 9.09 9.09
CA HIS A 86 -2.93 8.10 8.16
C HIS A 86 -1.54 8.47 7.65
N HIS A 87 -1.23 9.76 7.65
CA HIS A 87 0.05 10.32 7.22
C HIS A 87 0.98 10.64 8.39
N ALA A 88 0.54 10.44 9.63
CA ALA A 88 1.30 10.71 10.85
C ALA A 88 2.53 9.81 11.02
N ALA A 89 3.40 10.23 11.95
CA ALA A 89 4.62 9.53 12.30
C ALA A 89 4.34 8.07 12.63
N ASN A 90 4.76 7.18 11.74
CA ASN A 90 4.48 5.76 11.78
C ASN A 90 5.78 4.93 11.72
N ASN A 91 5.65 3.63 12.02
CA ASN A 91 6.71 2.62 11.87
C ASN A 91 8.05 3.08 12.49
N LEU A 92 8.03 3.25 13.82
CA LEU A 92 9.20 3.72 14.57
C LEU A 92 10.22 2.57 14.69
N ILE A 93 11.43 2.75 14.15
CA ILE A 93 12.47 1.71 14.13
C ILE A 93 13.78 2.23 14.72
N TYR A 94 14.39 1.45 15.62
CA TYR A 94 15.73 1.75 16.15
C TYR A 94 16.81 1.19 15.22
N GLY A 95 17.49 2.08 14.50
CA GLY A 95 18.53 1.72 13.54
C GLY A 95 19.81 1.22 14.20
N PRO A 96 20.68 0.53 13.44
CA PRO A 96 21.96 0.04 13.94
C PRO A 96 22.86 1.18 14.46
N ASP A 97 22.73 2.38 13.89
CA ASP A 97 23.44 3.59 14.27
C ASP A 97 22.92 4.26 15.56
N GLY A 98 21.78 3.79 16.10
CA GLY A 98 21.21 4.28 17.35
C GLY A 98 20.26 5.46 17.20
N GLY A 99 19.86 5.78 15.97
CA GLY A 99 18.77 6.72 15.70
C GLY A 99 17.41 6.01 15.63
N PHE A 100 16.36 6.73 16.00
CA PHE A 100 14.97 6.37 15.72
C PHE A 100 14.57 6.90 14.36
N TYR A 101 14.09 6.01 13.50
CA TYR A 101 13.58 6.34 12.17
C TYR A 101 12.06 6.28 12.20
N TRP A 102 11.41 7.27 11.60
CA TRP A 102 9.97 7.23 11.33
C TRP A 102 9.68 7.94 10.01
N GLN A 103 8.48 7.72 9.50
CA GLN A 103 8.03 8.29 8.24
C GLN A 103 6.76 9.11 8.43
N SER A 104 6.59 10.15 7.61
CA SER A 104 5.41 11.02 7.63
C SER A 104 5.07 11.55 6.24
N GLY A 105 3.77 11.71 5.99
CA GLY A 105 3.20 12.09 4.69
C GLY A 105 2.93 13.59 4.48
N ILE A 106 2.44 13.91 3.28
CA ILE A 106 2.32 15.27 2.72
C ILE A 106 1.40 16.26 3.43
N PHE A 107 0.50 15.81 4.30
CA PHE A 107 -0.48 16.69 4.97
C PHE A 107 0.05 17.31 6.26
N LEU A 108 1.24 16.92 6.69
CA LEU A 108 1.75 17.24 8.02
C LEU A 108 2.86 18.27 7.96
N VAL A 109 2.80 19.18 8.93
CA VAL A 109 3.86 20.13 9.20
C VAL A 109 4.43 19.77 10.57
N HIS A 110 5.72 19.48 10.60
CA HIS A 110 6.47 19.21 11.82
C HIS A 110 7.24 20.45 12.23
N ASN A 111 7.33 20.68 13.54
CA ASN A 111 8.07 21.79 14.11
C ASN A 111 8.82 21.32 15.36
N HIS A 112 10.05 20.84 15.17
CA HIS A 112 10.85 20.26 16.23
C HIS A 112 11.85 21.25 16.78
N GLU A 113 11.84 21.43 18.10
CA GLU A 113 12.86 22.18 18.83
C GLU A 113 13.91 21.22 19.37
N THR A 114 15.18 21.61 19.32
CA THR A 114 16.29 20.82 19.84
C THR A 114 17.32 21.74 20.50
N PRO A 115 18.01 21.31 21.58
CA PRO A 115 19.00 22.15 22.27
C PRO A 115 20.21 22.55 21.41
N TRP A 116 20.42 21.93 20.25
CA TRP A 116 21.70 21.97 19.53
C TRP A 116 21.68 22.72 18.21
N LYS A 117 20.50 22.87 17.59
CA LYS A 117 20.33 23.40 16.23
C LYS A 117 19.08 24.29 16.18
N PRO A 118 18.97 25.17 15.18
CA PRO A 118 17.73 25.89 14.91
C PRO A 118 16.54 24.95 14.76
N ASN A 119 15.35 25.42 15.12
CA ASN A 119 14.11 24.65 14.99
C ASN A 119 13.97 24.05 13.59
N LEU A 120 13.67 22.74 13.53
CA LEU A 120 13.36 22.06 12.28
C LEU A 120 11.87 22.25 11.98
N ASN A 121 11.56 23.24 11.13
CA ASN A 121 10.24 23.44 10.58
C ASN A 121 10.16 22.83 9.17
N ILE A 122 9.33 21.81 8.98
CA ILE A 122 9.29 21.07 7.72
C ILE A 122 7.89 20.51 7.43
N GLY A 123 7.36 20.82 6.25
CA GLY A 123 6.11 20.28 5.72
C GLY A 123 6.29 19.24 4.60
N ALA A 124 7.54 18.86 4.32
CA ALA A 124 7.86 17.91 3.26
C ALA A 124 7.72 16.48 3.76
N SER A 125 6.99 15.63 3.03
CA SER A 125 6.86 14.20 3.29
C SER A 125 8.21 13.47 3.21
N GLY A 126 8.46 12.52 4.10
CA GLY A 126 9.65 11.68 4.05
C GLY A 126 9.95 10.90 5.32
N MET A 127 11.18 10.42 5.38
CA MET A 127 11.77 9.73 6.53
C MET A 127 12.60 10.71 7.36
N TYR A 128 12.48 10.61 8.68
CA TYR A 128 13.18 11.42 9.66
C TYR A 128 13.96 10.53 10.60
N ARG A 129 15.03 11.09 11.17
CA ARG A 129 15.88 10.41 12.15
C ARG A 129 16.01 11.27 13.41
N PHE A 130 15.76 10.69 14.57
CA PHE A 130 15.97 11.28 15.90
C PHE A 130 17.02 10.49 16.65
N ASP A 131 18.10 11.14 17.07
CA ASP A 131 19.04 10.55 18.03
C ASP A 131 18.55 10.88 19.45
N PRO A 132 18.18 9.87 20.26
CA PRO A 132 17.66 10.06 21.62
C PRO A 132 18.73 10.49 22.64
N ARG A 133 20.02 10.30 22.35
CA ARG A 133 21.12 10.68 23.25
C ARG A 133 21.56 12.11 23.03
N SER A 134 21.66 12.51 21.77
CA SER A 134 21.99 13.88 21.41
C SER A 134 20.76 14.75 21.19
N PHE A 135 19.54 14.23 21.23
CA PHE A 135 18.32 14.98 20.86
C PHE A 135 18.38 15.63 19.47
N ALA A 136 19.29 15.18 18.60
CA ALA A 136 19.41 15.70 17.25
C ALA A 136 18.30 15.11 16.37
N ILE A 137 17.66 15.96 15.59
CA ILE A 137 16.67 15.55 14.60
C ILE A 137 17.09 15.99 13.21
N THR A 138 16.99 15.07 12.25
CA THR A 138 17.47 15.28 10.89
C THR A 138 16.45 14.74 9.88
N PRO A 139 16.06 15.54 8.86
CA PRO A 139 15.40 15.00 7.68
C PRO A 139 16.34 14.00 7.00
N HIS A 140 15.97 12.71 6.98
CA HIS A 140 16.87 11.65 6.55
C HIS A 140 16.81 11.48 5.02
N ALA A 141 15.64 11.16 4.48
CA ALA A 141 15.42 10.99 3.05
C ALA A 141 13.99 11.39 2.65
N GLY A 142 13.84 12.11 1.53
CA GLY A 142 12.53 12.50 1.02
C GLY A 142 11.77 11.30 0.46
N ASN A 143 10.50 11.14 0.84
CA ASN A 143 9.63 10.05 0.38
C ASN A 143 8.16 10.52 0.42
N SER A 144 7.32 10.14 -0.54
CA SER A 144 6.02 10.79 -0.77
C SER A 144 5.05 9.84 -1.48
N PRO A 145 3.72 9.98 -1.30
CA PRO A 145 3.05 11.00 -0.49
C PRO A 145 2.69 10.56 0.93
N ASN A 146 2.72 9.26 1.19
CA ASN A 146 2.48 8.70 2.51
C ASN A 146 3.46 7.56 2.75
N PRO A 147 4.67 7.87 3.22
CA PRO A 147 5.72 6.89 3.44
C PRO A 147 5.43 6.05 4.71
N HIS A 148 5.56 4.73 4.58
CA HIS A 148 5.35 3.72 5.62
C HIS A 148 6.42 2.63 5.51
N GLY A 149 6.70 1.93 6.61
CA GLY A 149 7.63 0.80 6.60
C GLY A 149 9.10 1.22 6.49
N THR A 150 9.92 0.69 7.40
CA THR A 150 11.36 0.87 7.46
C THR A 150 11.97 -0.43 8.00
N SER A 151 13.03 -0.90 7.38
CA SER A 151 13.77 -2.08 7.88
C SER A 151 15.24 -1.97 7.55
N PHE A 152 16.05 -2.74 8.28
CA PHE A 152 17.50 -2.82 8.10
C PHE A 152 17.91 -4.28 7.96
N ASP A 153 18.77 -4.60 6.98
CA ASP A 153 19.31 -5.96 6.85
C ASP A 153 20.58 -6.19 7.68
N TYR A 154 21.16 -7.37 7.50
CA TYR A 154 22.37 -7.83 8.17
C TYR A 154 23.52 -6.82 8.09
N TRP A 155 23.73 -6.19 6.93
CA TRP A 155 24.81 -5.22 6.69
C TRP A 155 24.41 -3.78 7.00
N GLY A 156 23.18 -3.55 7.48
CA GLY A 156 22.66 -2.23 7.82
C GLY A 156 22.18 -1.43 6.60
N TYR A 157 21.89 -2.08 5.47
CA TYR A 157 21.19 -1.40 4.38
C TYR A 157 19.76 -1.06 4.82
N CYS A 158 19.39 0.20 4.64
CA CYS A 158 18.09 0.73 5.03
C CYS A 158 17.11 0.62 3.86
N TYR A 159 15.91 0.11 4.15
CA TYR A 159 14.81 0.00 3.21
C TYR A 159 13.59 0.78 3.71
N ALA A 160 12.75 1.22 2.78
CA ALA A 160 11.58 2.02 3.08
C ALA A 160 10.49 1.87 2.02
N ASN A 161 9.22 2.05 2.38
CA ASN A 161 8.15 2.14 1.38
C ASN A 161 7.48 3.52 1.28
N ASP A 162 6.91 3.79 0.12
CA ASP A 162 5.77 4.69 -0.04
C ASP A 162 4.49 3.87 0.12
N GLY A 163 3.79 4.05 1.23
CA GLY A 163 2.60 3.30 1.55
C GLY A 163 1.44 3.54 0.59
N THR A 164 1.18 4.78 0.19
CA THR A 164 0.06 5.07 -0.75
C THR A 164 0.36 4.59 -2.17
N GLY A 165 1.60 4.80 -2.63
CA GLY A 165 2.00 4.46 -3.98
C GLY A 165 2.44 3.03 -4.18
N GLY A 166 2.84 2.32 -3.13
CA GLY A 166 3.33 0.94 -3.17
C GLY A 166 4.75 0.79 -3.68
N ARG A 167 5.56 1.86 -3.64
CA ARG A 167 6.97 1.81 -4.07
C ARG A 167 7.83 1.41 -2.89
N SER A 168 8.87 0.63 -3.14
CA SER A 168 9.87 0.26 -2.15
C SER A 168 11.23 0.78 -2.57
N PHE A 169 12.02 1.19 -1.60
CA PHE A 169 13.27 1.89 -1.82
C PHE A 169 14.40 1.32 -0.98
N GLN A 170 15.61 1.35 -1.52
CA GLN A 170 16.84 1.36 -0.74
C GLN A 170 17.19 2.82 -0.42
N VAL A 171 17.50 3.12 0.84
CA VAL A 171 17.90 4.45 1.29
C VAL A 171 19.43 4.52 1.31
N ARG A 172 20.02 5.46 0.55
CA ARG A 172 21.48 5.55 0.37
C ARG A 172 22.02 6.96 0.62
N PRO A 173 23.30 7.09 1.08
CA PRO A 173 23.96 8.38 1.22
C PRO A 173 23.93 9.22 -0.06
N GLU A 174 23.58 10.51 0.07
CA GLU A 174 23.61 11.50 -1.02
C GLU A 174 23.87 12.90 -0.43
N GLY A 175 24.89 13.61 -0.93
CA GLY A 175 25.19 14.98 -0.47
C GLY A 175 25.40 15.07 1.05
N LYS A 176 24.53 15.81 1.74
CA LYS A 176 24.52 15.94 3.23
C LYS A 176 23.39 15.16 3.91
N GLY A 177 22.77 14.23 3.21
CA GLY A 177 21.64 13.44 3.71
C GLY A 177 21.55 12.12 2.97
N PHE A 178 20.33 11.63 2.78
CA PHE A 178 20.08 10.37 2.09
C PHE A 178 19.01 10.54 1.01
N LYS A 179 18.99 9.58 0.10
CA LYS A 179 18.07 9.53 -1.04
C LYS A 179 17.44 8.15 -1.14
N MET A 180 16.16 8.13 -1.49
CA MET A 180 15.42 6.92 -1.84
C MET A 180 15.77 6.49 -3.27
N HIS A 181 16.19 5.25 -3.44
CA HIS A 181 16.45 4.63 -4.75
C HIS A 181 15.56 3.42 -4.94
N GLU A 182 15.01 3.23 -6.14
CA GLU A 182 14.09 2.13 -6.43
C GLU A 182 14.70 0.78 -6.04
N LEU A 183 13.99 0.02 -5.21
CA LEU A 183 14.41 -1.31 -4.76
C LEU A 183 13.86 -2.42 -5.65
N LEU A 184 12.63 -2.27 -6.12
CA LEU A 184 11.92 -3.31 -6.85
C LEU A 184 10.83 -2.72 -7.73
N THR A 185 10.45 -3.49 -8.75
CA THR A 185 9.27 -3.17 -9.55
C THR A 185 8.03 -3.33 -8.71
N LYS A 186 7.35 -2.21 -8.47
CA LYS A 186 6.07 -2.17 -7.77
C LYS A 186 5.02 -3.07 -8.43
N GLU A 187 4.31 -3.86 -7.61
CA GLU A 187 3.24 -4.75 -8.06
C GLU A 187 1.85 -4.41 -7.51
N PHE A 188 1.78 -3.82 -6.30
CA PHE A 188 0.52 -3.55 -5.62
C PHE A 188 0.62 -2.28 -4.77
N ARG A 189 -0.55 -1.81 -4.29
CA ARG A 189 -0.68 -0.70 -3.35
C ARG A 189 -1.99 -0.84 -2.57
N PRO A 190 -2.11 -0.27 -1.36
CA PRO A 190 -1.07 0.36 -0.57
C PRO A 190 -0.31 -0.65 0.30
N VAL A 191 0.95 -0.30 0.60
CA VAL A 191 1.86 -1.11 1.41
C VAL A 191 1.99 -0.48 2.81
N ALA A 192 1.70 -1.25 3.86
CA ALA A 192 1.59 -0.69 5.21
C ALA A 192 2.90 -0.81 6.01
N ALA A 193 3.74 -1.79 5.68
CA ALA A 193 5.02 -2.04 6.35
C ALA A 193 5.92 -2.91 5.47
N ASP A 194 7.20 -2.93 5.83
CA ASP A 194 8.19 -3.89 5.35
C ASP A 194 9.00 -4.50 6.49
N GLU A 195 9.68 -5.61 6.20
CA GLU A 195 10.58 -6.30 7.12
C GLU A 195 11.65 -7.08 6.33
N VAL A 196 12.81 -7.33 6.94
CA VAL A 196 13.83 -8.26 6.44
C VAL A 196 13.73 -9.57 7.22
N LEU A 197 13.40 -10.68 6.54
CA LEU A 197 13.24 -11.97 7.19
C LEU A 197 14.59 -12.50 7.69
N SER A 198 14.77 -12.58 9.00
CA SER A 198 15.96 -13.16 9.64
C SER A 198 15.54 -14.06 10.80
N SER A 199 15.64 -15.37 10.61
CA SER A 199 15.12 -16.37 11.55
C SER A 199 15.74 -17.75 11.31
N THR A 200 16.20 -18.44 12.36
CA THR A 200 16.64 -19.84 12.24
C THR A 200 15.48 -20.83 12.02
N HIS A 201 14.24 -20.40 12.27
CA HIS A 201 13.05 -21.24 12.08
C HIS A 201 12.66 -21.37 10.60
N PHE A 202 12.83 -20.30 9.81
CA PHE A 202 12.54 -20.29 8.38
C PHE A 202 13.66 -20.97 7.56
N PRO A 203 13.38 -21.45 6.33
CA PRO A 203 14.39 -21.99 5.42
C PRO A 203 15.55 -21.02 5.13
N GLU A 204 16.72 -21.57 4.81
CA GLU A 204 17.94 -20.81 4.53
C GLU A 204 17.82 -19.93 3.28
N ASP A 205 17.10 -20.39 2.27
CA ASP A 205 16.83 -19.67 1.02
C ASP A 205 15.83 -18.50 1.16
N MET A 206 15.34 -18.24 2.37
CA MET A 206 14.46 -17.10 2.67
C MET A 206 15.14 -16.06 3.58
N GLN A 207 16.39 -16.30 4.01
CA GLN A 207 17.06 -15.42 4.95
C GLN A 207 17.56 -14.16 4.25
N ASN A 208 17.33 -13.02 4.89
CA ASN A 208 17.63 -11.67 4.39
C ASN A 208 16.77 -11.23 3.19
N ASP A 209 15.64 -11.89 2.98
CA ASP A 209 14.63 -11.49 2.01
C ASP A 209 13.77 -10.36 2.53
N PHE A 210 13.29 -9.54 1.61
CA PHE A 210 12.41 -8.41 1.89
C PHE A 210 10.95 -8.83 1.85
N LEU A 211 10.20 -8.43 2.87
CA LEU A 211 8.77 -8.69 3.00
C LEU A 211 7.99 -7.39 2.87
N ILE A 212 6.86 -7.43 2.17
CA ILE A 212 5.93 -6.29 2.09
C ILE A 212 4.54 -6.71 2.56
N CYS A 213 3.97 -5.93 3.48
CA CYS A 213 2.57 -6.04 3.89
C CYS A 213 1.68 -5.17 2.99
N ASN A 214 0.76 -5.77 2.23
CA ASN A 214 -0.19 -5.03 1.38
C ASN A 214 -1.64 -5.22 1.83
N THR A 215 -2.42 -4.14 1.74
CA THR A 215 -3.74 -4.05 2.38
C THR A 215 -4.92 -3.89 1.40
N ILE A 216 -4.69 -3.64 0.10
CA ILE A 216 -5.76 -3.55 -0.92
C ILE A 216 -5.40 -4.35 -2.17
N GLY A 217 -6.35 -5.10 -2.71
CA GLY A 217 -6.15 -5.97 -3.87
C GLY A 217 -5.49 -7.28 -3.45
N PHE A 218 -4.17 -7.27 -3.23
CA PHE A 218 -3.44 -8.40 -2.64
C PHE A 218 -3.46 -8.31 -1.11
N LEU A 219 -4.24 -9.15 -0.43
CA LEU A 219 -4.40 -9.05 1.03
C LEU A 219 -3.43 -9.98 1.73
N GLY A 220 -2.19 -9.53 1.92
CA GLY A 220 -1.12 -10.47 2.21
C GLY A 220 0.26 -9.89 2.48
N VAL A 221 1.20 -10.80 2.73
CA VAL A 221 2.62 -10.54 2.86
C VAL A 221 3.33 -11.20 1.68
N LYS A 222 4.09 -10.41 0.90
CA LYS A 222 4.85 -10.93 -0.25
C LYS A 222 6.35 -10.87 0.02
N GLN A 223 7.06 -11.91 -0.44
CA GLN A 223 8.49 -12.09 -0.30
C GLN A 223 9.22 -11.69 -1.59
N TYR A 224 10.37 -11.03 -1.42
CA TYR A 224 11.31 -10.64 -2.46
C TYR A 224 12.73 -11.06 -2.07
N ASP A 225 13.41 -11.76 -2.98
CA ASP A 225 14.84 -12.06 -2.88
C ASP A 225 15.65 -10.80 -3.17
N LEU A 226 16.63 -10.49 -2.33
CA LEU A 226 17.41 -9.25 -2.41
C LEU A 226 18.84 -9.53 -2.92
N ASP A 227 19.10 -9.14 -4.17
CA ASP A 227 20.44 -9.11 -4.74
C ASP A 227 21.18 -7.84 -4.33
N ARG A 228 22.29 -7.99 -3.60
CA ARG A 228 23.11 -6.90 -3.05
C ARG A 228 24.43 -6.71 -3.79
N ASP A 229 24.81 -7.65 -4.65
CA ASP A 229 26.10 -7.66 -5.33
C ASP A 229 26.08 -6.80 -6.60
N GLY A 230 24.88 -6.55 -7.12
CA GLY A 230 24.66 -5.85 -8.38
C GLY A 230 24.96 -6.73 -9.59
N ASP A 231 24.64 -6.23 -10.77
CA ASP A 231 24.81 -6.98 -12.03
C ASP A 231 26.10 -6.63 -12.79
N GLY A 232 26.93 -5.75 -12.20
CA GLY A 232 28.18 -5.26 -12.80
C GLY A 232 28.01 -4.43 -14.08
N LYS A 233 26.77 -4.12 -14.47
CA LYS A 233 26.43 -3.35 -15.68
C LYS A 233 25.65 -2.10 -15.31
N LYS A 234 24.41 -2.28 -14.87
CA LYS A 234 23.48 -1.21 -14.52
C LYS A 234 23.49 -0.93 -13.02
N ARG A 235 23.71 -1.97 -12.21
CA ARG A 235 23.77 -1.89 -10.75
C ARG A 235 25.17 -2.21 -10.25
N LYS A 236 25.72 -1.29 -9.47
CA LYS A 236 27.01 -1.46 -8.77
C LYS A 236 26.81 -2.32 -7.52
N PHE A 237 27.91 -2.77 -6.94
CA PHE A 237 27.90 -3.45 -5.65
C PHE A 237 27.28 -2.58 -4.56
N GLY A 238 26.38 -3.13 -3.76
CA GLY A 238 25.60 -2.42 -2.74
C GLY A 238 24.39 -1.66 -3.26
N GLU A 239 24.12 -1.70 -4.58
CA GLU A 239 22.87 -1.20 -5.17
C GLU A 239 21.85 -2.34 -5.24
N VAL A 240 21.03 -2.44 -4.20
CA VAL A 240 20.20 -3.61 -3.92
C VAL A 240 18.99 -3.66 -4.85
N TRP A 241 18.61 -4.85 -5.29
CA TRP A 241 17.40 -5.08 -6.08
C TRP A 241 16.59 -6.27 -5.56
N GLY A 242 15.29 -6.08 -5.47
CA GLY A 242 14.33 -7.10 -5.07
C GLY A 242 13.67 -7.80 -6.24
N THR A 243 13.68 -9.13 -6.24
CA THR A 243 12.97 -9.98 -7.20
C THR A 243 11.80 -10.70 -6.51
N PRO A 244 10.56 -10.62 -7.04
CA PRO A 244 9.43 -11.29 -6.41
C PRO A 244 9.61 -12.81 -6.36
N VAL A 245 9.33 -13.42 -5.19
CA VAL A 245 9.48 -14.87 -4.98
C VAL A 245 8.11 -15.55 -4.82
N LYS A 246 7.43 -15.29 -3.71
CA LYS A 246 6.15 -15.95 -3.36
C LYS A 246 5.26 -15.05 -2.52
N GLU A 247 3.97 -15.32 -2.58
CA GLU A 247 2.98 -14.77 -1.65
C GLU A 247 3.06 -15.58 -0.35
N LEU A 248 3.85 -15.11 0.63
CA LEU A 248 4.09 -15.81 1.89
C LEU A 248 2.79 -15.98 2.71
N LEU A 249 1.94 -14.96 2.65
CA LEU A 249 0.59 -14.97 3.18
C LEU A 249 -0.35 -14.34 2.15
N ASN A 250 -1.46 -15.00 1.85
CA ASN A 250 -2.52 -14.46 1.00
C ASN A 250 -3.87 -14.85 1.59
N SER A 251 -4.65 -13.86 2.03
CA SER A 251 -5.91 -14.08 2.71
C SER A 251 -7.10 -13.98 1.75
N SER A 252 -8.04 -14.93 1.90
CA SER A 252 -9.36 -14.85 1.27
C SER A 252 -10.34 -13.97 2.06
N ASP A 253 -10.01 -13.64 3.31
CA ASP A 253 -10.77 -12.70 4.12
C ASP A 253 -10.57 -11.29 3.56
N ARG A 254 -11.66 -10.73 3.03
CA ARG A 254 -11.65 -9.41 2.40
C ARG A 254 -11.37 -8.26 3.37
N ASN A 255 -11.44 -8.52 4.67
CA ASN A 255 -11.13 -7.54 5.71
C ASN A 255 -9.72 -7.69 6.27
N PHE A 256 -8.95 -8.70 5.85
CA PHE A 256 -7.55 -8.83 6.23
C PHE A 256 -6.72 -7.68 5.66
N ARG A 257 -5.99 -6.98 6.52
CA ARG A 257 -5.19 -5.78 6.27
C ARG A 257 -3.89 -5.90 7.10
N PRO A 258 -2.86 -6.59 6.59
CA PRO A 258 -1.61 -6.72 7.32
C PRO A 258 -0.96 -5.34 7.44
N THR A 259 -0.65 -4.92 8.66
CA THR A 259 -0.12 -3.58 8.96
C THR A 259 1.31 -3.58 9.46
N ASP A 260 1.82 -4.73 9.90
CA ASP A 260 3.21 -4.89 10.34
C ASP A 260 3.57 -6.38 10.34
N ALA A 261 4.86 -6.69 10.19
CA ALA A 261 5.37 -8.05 10.24
C ALA A 261 6.74 -8.08 10.90
N ILE A 262 6.89 -8.78 12.04
CA ILE A 262 8.13 -8.82 12.82
C ILE A 262 8.48 -10.26 13.21
N VAL A 263 9.75 -10.64 13.18
CA VAL A 263 10.21 -11.94 13.67
C VAL A 263 10.32 -11.95 15.20
N GLY A 264 9.64 -12.88 15.86
CA GLY A 264 9.67 -13.06 17.31
C GLY A 264 10.92 -13.78 17.82
N ALA A 265 11.11 -13.81 19.14
CA ALA A 265 12.26 -14.49 19.78
C ALA A 265 12.31 -16.01 19.54
N ASP A 266 11.15 -16.60 19.24
CA ASP A 266 10.96 -18.01 18.84
C ASP A 266 11.22 -18.24 17.34
N GLY A 267 11.56 -17.20 16.59
CA GLY A 267 11.82 -17.25 15.14
C GLY A 267 10.57 -17.29 14.28
N ALA A 268 9.37 -17.27 14.86
CA ALA A 268 8.13 -17.19 14.09
C ALA A 268 7.92 -15.77 13.53
N LEU A 269 7.23 -15.64 12.40
CA LEU A 269 6.86 -14.34 11.84
C LEU A 269 5.49 -13.93 12.41
N TYR A 270 5.42 -12.79 13.10
CA TYR A 270 4.19 -12.24 13.66
C TYR A 270 3.66 -11.15 12.74
N VAL A 271 2.43 -11.29 12.25
CA VAL A 271 1.79 -10.34 11.35
C VAL A 271 0.61 -9.68 12.06
N SER A 272 0.66 -8.36 12.23
CA SER A 272 -0.47 -7.59 12.74
C SER A 272 -1.49 -7.35 11.64
N ASP A 273 -2.78 -7.48 11.96
CA ASP A 273 -3.88 -7.27 11.05
C ASP A 273 -4.87 -6.27 11.64
N TRP A 274 -4.99 -5.13 10.97
CA TRP A 274 -5.89 -4.06 11.36
C TRP A 274 -7.38 -4.44 11.22
N HIS A 275 -7.69 -5.44 10.38
CA HIS A 275 -9.02 -6.00 10.16
C HIS A 275 -10.13 -4.94 9.99
N ASN A 276 -10.12 -4.22 8.86
CA ASN A 276 -11.08 -3.14 8.63
C ASN A 276 -11.64 -3.14 7.20
N VAL A 277 -12.97 -2.99 7.09
CA VAL A 277 -13.67 -2.82 5.82
C VAL A 277 -13.36 -1.46 5.22
N ILE A 278 -13.32 -0.42 6.06
CA ILE A 278 -13.16 0.98 5.64
C ILE A 278 -11.74 1.43 5.89
N ILE A 279 -11.02 1.67 4.80
CA ILE A 279 -9.62 2.08 4.82
C ILE A 279 -9.52 3.61 4.76
N GLY A 280 -10.02 4.24 3.69
CA GLY A 280 -9.84 5.67 3.43
C GLY A 280 -10.84 6.61 4.13
N HIS A 281 -10.50 7.90 4.16
CA HIS A 281 -11.35 8.99 4.66
C HIS A 281 -11.97 9.85 3.54
N MET A 282 -11.51 9.72 2.28
CA MET A 282 -12.13 10.44 1.15
C MET A 282 -13.47 9.82 0.74
N GLN A 283 -13.55 8.49 0.75
CA GLN A 283 -14.73 7.75 0.27
C GLN A 283 -15.78 7.56 1.37
N HIS A 284 -15.37 7.62 2.63
CA HIS A 284 -16.20 7.36 3.79
C HIS A 284 -15.96 8.42 4.86
N ASN A 285 -17.01 8.79 5.59
CA ASN A 285 -16.88 9.70 6.72
C ASN A 285 -15.82 9.19 7.72
N ILE A 286 -15.06 10.09 8.34
CA ILE A 286 -14.09 9.72 9.37
C ILE A 286 -14.78 9.05 10.58
N ARG A 287 -16.05 9.34 10.80
CA ARG A 287 -16.94 8.74 11.81
C ARG A 287 -17.95 7.75 11.22
N ASP A 288 -17.64 7.15 10.07
CA ASP A 288 -18.50 6.09 9.52
C ASP A 288 -18.67 4.97 10.57
N PRO A 289 -19.90 4.65 11.00
CA PRO A 289 -20.14 3.67 12.07
C PRO A 289 -19.73 2.24 11.67
N ASN A 290 -19.46 1.97 10.40
CA ASN A 290 -19.01 0.67 9.92
C ASN A 290 -17.49 0.46 10.04
N ARG A 291 -16.74 1.44 10.57
CA ARG A 291 -15.31 1.23 10.89
C ARG A 291 -15.18 0.20 11.99
N ASP A 292 -14.30 -0.78 11.78
CA ASP A 292 -14.04 -1.79 12.79
C ASP A 292 -13.21 -1.23 13.94
N HIS A 293 -13.58 -1.60 15.17
CA HIS A 293 -12.88 -1.23 16.40
C HIS A 293 -12.65 -2.41 17.35
N LYS A 294 -12.96 -3.64 16.93
CA LYS A 294 -13.10 -4.80 17.83
C LYS A 294 -12.34 -6.04 17.37
N HIS A 295 -12.01 -6.15 16.09
CA HIS A 295 -11.60 -7.42 15.48
C HIS A 295 -10.16 -7.43 14.96
N GLY A 296 -9.29 -6.50 15.37
CA GLY A 296 -7.86 -6.57 15.06
C GLY A 296 -7.26 -7.90 15.49
N ARG A 297 -6.30 -8.43 14.72
CA ARG A 297 -5.72 -9.78 14.92
C ARG A 297 -4.20 -9.73 14.89
N ILE A 298 -3.56 -10.72 15.50
CA ILE A 298 -2.12 -11.00 15.35
C ILE A 298 -1.99 -12.45 14.93
N PHE A 299 -1.34 -12.70 13.80
CA PHE A 299 -1.06 -14.04 13.28
C PHE A 299 0.37 -14.42 13.59
N ARG A 300 0.59 -15.63 14.12
CA ARG A 300 1.91 -16.24 14.27
C ARG A 300 2.11 -17.26 13.15
N LEU A 301 3.09 -17.03 12.29
CA LEU A 301 3.44 -17.91 11.17
C LEU A 301 4.66 -18.77 11.53
N THR A 302 4.46 -20.08 11.47
CA THR A 302 5.49 -21.09 11.71
C THR A 302 5.63 -22.02 10.52
N VAL A 303 6.83 -22.49 10.24
CA VAL A 303 7.12 -23.53 9.26
C VAL A 303 6.88 -24.89 9.91
N LYS A 304 6.04 -25.71 9.26
CA LYS A 304 5.73 -27.05 9.73
C LYS A 304 7.00 -27.90 9.83
N ASP A 305 7.05 -28.74 10.85
CA ASP A 305 8.10 -29.75 11.05
C ASP A 305 9.52 -29.19 11.19
N ARG A 306 9.67 -27.88 11.45
CA ARG A 306 10.96 -27.24 11.81
C ARG A 306 10.96 -26.80 13.27
N PRO A 307 12.06 -26.98 14.00
CA PRO A 307 12.16 -26.50 15.36
C PRO A 307 12.05 -24.97 15.40
N LEU A 308 11.41 -24.44 16.44
CA LEU A 308 11.45 -23.02 16.74
C LEU A 308 12.87 -22.61 17.15
N GLN A 309 13.18 -21.33 16.93
CA GLN A 309 14.40 -20.73 17.43
C GLN A 309 14.39 -20.76 18.96
N LYS A 310 15.54 -21.08 19.56
CA LYS A 310 15.70 -20.98 21.01
C LYS A 310 15.85 -19.50 21.40
N PRO A 311 15.05 -18.98 22.36
CA PRO A 311 15.22 -17.62 22.84
C PRO A 311 16.63 -17.38 23.39
N VAL A 312 17.21 -16.23 23.03
CA VAL A 312 18.51 -15.78 23.53
C VAL A 312 18.26 -14.84 24.70
N LYS A 313 18.90 -15.10 25.84
CA LYS A 313 18.73 -14.26 27.03
C LYS A 313 19.46 -12.92 26.82
N ILE A 314 18.73 -11.82 27.03
CA ILE A 314 19.21 -10.44 26.87
C ILE A 314 19.04 -9.69 28.19
N ASP A 315 17.82 -9.62 28.70
CA ASP A 315 17.54 -8.96 29.98
C ASP A 315 18.38 -9.55 31.13
N GLY A 316 18.89 -8.64 31.96
CA GLY A 316 19.73 -8.95 33.11
C GLY A 316 21.15 -9.49 32.81
N GLN A 317 21.54 -9.67 31.54
CA GLN A 317 22.89 -10.15 31.21
C GLN A 317 23.98 -9.09 31.47
N PRO A 318 25.21 -9.51 31.79
CA PRO A 318 26.36 -8.61 31.84
C PRO A 318 26.75 -8.14 30.43
N ILE A 319 27.43 -6.99 30.36
CA ILE A 319 27.82 -6.36 29.08
C ILE A 319 28.62 -7.32 28.21
N GLU A 320 29.53 -8.11 28.78
CA GLU A 320 30.36 -9.06 28.05
C GLU A 320 29.53 -10.17 27.37
N ALA A 321 28.50 -10.68 28.06
CA ALA A 321 27.60 -11.68 27.48
C ALA A 321 26.69 -11.07 26.40
N LEU A 322 26.28 -9.82 26.58
CA LEU A 322 25.53 -9.08 25.56
C LEU A 322 26.38 -8.85 24.30
N LEU A 323 27.66 -8.49 24.44
CA LEU A 323 28.55 -8.35 23.27
C LEU A 323 28.71 -9.67 22.51
N GLU A 324 28.73 -10.82 23.18
CA GLU A 324 28.71 -12.11 22.50
C GLU A 324 27.40 -12.39 21.73
N ASN A 325 26.25 -11.88 22.19
CA ASN A 325 25.00 -11.97 21.43
C ASN A 325 25.07 -11.22 20.09
N LEU A 326 25.96 -10.23 19.94
CA LEU A 326 26.16 -9.53 18.66
C LEU A 326 26.80 -10.40 17.58
N LYS A 327 27.29 -11.61 17.91
CA LYS A 327 27.76 -12.61 16.94
C LYS A 327 26.62 -13.50 16.39
N HIS A 328 25.43 -13.39 16.96
CA HIS A 328 24.32 -14.26 16.61
C HIS A 328 23.86 -13.99 15.17
N PRO A 329 23.55 -15.00 14.33
CA PRO A 329 23.21 -14.80 12.91
C PRO A 329 21.88 -14.06 12.70
N VAL A 330 20.99 -14.09 13.69
CA VAL A 330 19.64 -13.50 13.59
C VAL A 330 19.63 -12.01 13.96
N ASN A 331 19.15 -11.18 13.03
CA ASN A 331 19.12 -9.72 13.16
C ASN A 331 18.36 -9.26 14.40
N GLY A 332 17.21 -9.88 14.70
CA GLY A 332 16.38 -9.53 15.86
C GLY A 332 17.10 -9.71 17.20
N VAL A 333 17.95 -10.74 17.34
CA VAL A 333 18.75 -10.96 18.56
C VAL A 333 19.77 -9.84 18.73
N ARG A 334 20.48 -9.49 17.64
CA ARG A 334 21.47 -8.40 17.67
C ARG A 334 20.78 -7.06 17.94
N HIS A 335 19.69 -6.75 17.24
CA HIS A 335 18.90 -5.53 17.45
C HIS A 335 18.46 -5.38 18.92
N ARG A 336 17.83 -6.40 19.52
CA ARG A 336 17.38 -6.34 20.92
C ARG A 336 18.56 -6.24 21.90
N THR A 337 19.71 -6.82 21.56
CA THR A 337 20.96 -6.68 22.34
C THR A 337 21.48 -5.25 22.29
N ARG A 338 21.47 -4.59 21.12
CA ARG A 338 21.84 -3.17 20.98
C ARG A 338 20.91 -2.26 21.78
N VAL A 339 19.60 -2.52 21.72
CA VAL A 339 18.60 -1.83 22.54
C VAL A 339 18.91 -1.97 24.03
N GLU A 340 19.22 -3.18 24.52
CA GLU A 340 19.57 -3.40 25.93
C GLU A 340 20.85 -2.66 26.33
N LEU A 341 21.89 -2.72 25.49
CA LEU A 341 23.15 -1.99 25.71
C LEU A 341 22.92 -0.46 25.73
N SER A 342 21.90 0.05 25.04
CA SER A 342 21.57 1.48 25.04
C SER A 342 21.23 2.02 26.44
N ALA A 343 20.71 1.17 27.34
CA ALA A 343 20.38 1.54 28.71
C ALA A 343 21.59 1.55 29.66
N ARG A 344 22.74 1.01 29.23
CA ARG A 344 23.94 0.85 30.05
C ARG A 344 24.84 2.09 29.99
N ASN A 345 25.77 2.19 30.95
CA ASN A 345 26.72 3.30 30.98
C ASN A 345 27.65 3.26 29.76
N SER A 346 27.65 4.34 28.95
CA SER A 346 28.43 4.39 27.70
C SER A 346 29.92 4.12 27.88
N LYS A 347 30.54 4.59 28.97
CA LYS A 347 31.99 4.36 29.18
C LYS A 347 32.29 2.88 29.41
N GLN A 348 31.43 2.18 30.13
CA GLN A 348 31.57 0.75 30.39
C GLN A 348 31.32 -0.07 29.13
N VAL A 349 30.26 0.26 28.37
CA VAL A 349 29.96 -0.41 27.10
C VAL A 349 31.13 -0.26 26.14
N ILE A 350 31.60 0.97 25.88
CA ILE A 350 32.69 1.21 24.93
C ILE A 350 33.99 0.54 25.37
N ALA A 351 34.34 0.57 26.67
CA ALA A 351 35.53 -0.13 27.16
C ALA A 351 35.45 -1.65 26.93
N ALA A 352 34.28 -2.25 27.15
CA ALA A 352 34.04 -3.67 26.89
C ALA A 352 34.06 -3.98 25.38
N THR A 353 33.42 -3.15 24.55
CA THR A 353 33.42 -3.29 23.08
C THR A 353 34.84 -3.24 22.51
N GLN A 354 35.67 -2.31 22.97
CA GLN A 354 37.07 -2.21 22.54
C GLN A 354 37.89 -3.46 22.88
N LYS A 355 37.64 -4.07 24.04
CA LYS A 355 38.26 -5.34 24.43
C LYS A 355 37.73 -6.49 23.58
N TRP A 356 36.43 -6.54 23.34
CA TRP A 356 35.75 -7.59 22.59
C TRP A 356 36.17 -7.66 21.13
N MET A 357 36.33 -6.50 20.48
CA MET A 357 36.62 -6.42 19.04
C MET A 357 38.10 -6.58 18.66
N LYS A 358 38.99 -6.69 19.66
CA LYS A 358 40.43 -6.52 19.49
C LYS A 358 41.05 -7.48 18.47
N ASP A 359 40.63 -8.73 18.51
CA ASP A 359 41.29 -9.82 17.79
C ASP A 359 40.56 -10.20 16.49
N PHE A 360 39.51 -9.47 16.10
CA PHE A 360 38.78 -9.72 14.85
C PHE A 360 39.54 -9.24 13.61
N ASP A 361 39.54 -10.08 12.57
CA ASP A 361 40.07 -9.82 11.25
C ASP A 361 39.06 -9.03 10.40
N PRO A 362 39.40 -7.82 9.93
CA PRO A 362 38.51 -7.05 9.06
C PRO A 362 38.34 -7.68 7.67
N ASN A 363 39.11 -8.70 7.29
CA ASN A 363 39.04 -9.32 5.96
C ASN A 363 38.36 -10.70 5.96
N ASP A 364 38.01 -11.23 7.14
CA ASP A 364 37.07 -12.35 7.25
C ASP A 364 35.63 -11.81 7.26
N GLU A 365 34.72 -12.41 6.49
CA GLU A 365 33.37 -11.87 6.30
C GLU A 365 32.56 -11.83 7.61
N VAL A 366 32.68 -12.88 8.43
CA VAL A 366 31.95 -12.99 9.69
C VAL A 366 32.54 -12.03 10.72
N GLU A 367 33.86 -12.00 10.85
CA GLU A 367 34.53 -11.12 11.82
C GLU A 367 34.48 -9.65 11.42
N ALA A 368 34.47 -9.32 10.12
CA ALA A 368 34.24 -7.97 9.63
C ALA A 368 32.84 -7.46 10.02
N HIS A 369 31.83 -8.33 10.02
CA HIS A 369 30.51 -7.98 10.53
C HIS A 369 30.53 -7.74 12.05
N HIS A 370 31.23 -8.57 12.82
CA HIS A 370 31.39 -8.32 14.27
C HIS A 370 32.09 -6.99 14.55
N LEU A 371 33.10 -6.62 13.75
CA LEU A 371 33.73 -5.30 13.81
C LEU A 371 32.76 -4.18 13.43
N LEU A 372 31.85 -4.41 12.48
CA LEU A 372 30.80 -3.47 12.12
C LEU A 372 29.79 -3.28 13.26
N GLU A 373 29.38 -4.35 13.96
CA GLU A 373 28.57 -4.26 15.18
C GLU A 373 29.29 -3.44 16.26
N ALA A 374 30.61 -3.60 16.43
CA ALA A 374 31.41 -2.76 17.33
C ALA A 374 31.44 -1.28 16.88
N LEU A 375 31.55 -1.02 15.57
CA LEU A 375 31.51 0.34 15.03
C LEU A 375 30.15 1.00 15.26
N TRP A 376 29.07 0.25 15.09
CA TRP A 376 27.73 0.70 15.43
C TRP A 376 27.59 0.95 16.94
N MET A 377 28.11 0.12 17.83
CA MET A 377 28.14 0.41 19.28
C MET A 377 28.82 1.74 19.60
N HIS A 378 29.94 2.03 18.93
CA HIS A 378 30.60 3.33 19.01
C HIS A 378 29.68 4.48 18.58
N GLN A 379 28.99 4.33 17.44
CA GLN A 379 28.04 5.31 16.92
C GLN A 379 26.83 5.50 17.87
N GLN A 380 26.20 4.42 18.33
CA GLN A 380 25.04 4.43 19.22
C GLN A 380 25.31 5.13 20.56
N HIS A 381 26.55 5.08 21.04
CA HIS A 381 26.96 5.72 22.30
C HIS A 381 27.61 7.10 22.09
N ASN A 382 27.54 7.66 20.88
CA ASN A 382 28.12 8.94 20.50
C ASN A 382 29.63 9.04 20.79
N VAL A 383 30.37 7.95 20.56
CA VAL A 383 31.84 7.87 20.69
C VAL A 383 32.45 7.47 19.35
N ARG A 384 32.97 8.44 18.59
CA ARG A 384 33.63 8.18 17.31
C ARG A 384 34.92 7.38 17.49
N ASN A 385 35.08 6.34 16.67
CA ASN A 385 36.29 5.53 16.62
C ASN A 385 36.84 5.51 15.19
N GLU A 386 37.63 6.53 14.87
CA GLU A 386 38.23 6.73 13.55
C GLU A 386 39.17 5.59 13.15
N GLU A 387 39.86 4.96 14.11
CA GLU A 387 40.74 3.82 13.84
C GLU A 387 39.94 2.61 13.34
N LEU A 388 38.86 2.26 14.05
CA LEU A 388 37.97 1.16 13.66
C LEU A 388 37.25 1.45 12.34
N LEU A 389 36.79 2.70 12.15
CA LEU A 389 36.18 3.13 10.89
C LEU A 389 37.16 2.92 9.73
N ASN A 390 38.38 3.44 9.84
CA ASN A 390 39.40 3.27 8.82
C ASN A 390 39.78 1.80 8.60
N LYS A 391 39.80 0.98 9.65
CA LYS A 391 40.03 -0.47 9.55
C LYS A 391 38.98 -1.14 8.65
N LEU A 392 37.70 -0.81 8.84
CA LEU A 392 36.60 -1.36 8.02
C LEU A 392 36.51 -0.75 6.62
N LEU A 393 36.83 0.53 6.44
CA LEU A 393 36.89 1.16 5.12
C LEU A 393 37.94 0.53 4.20
N ASN A 394 38.99 -0.08 4.78
CA ASN A 394 40.07 -0.76 4.06
C ASN A 394 39.90 -2.31 4.00
N SER A 395 38.76 -2.84 4.44
CA SER A 395 38.44 -4.27 4.41
C SER A 395 38.33 -4.81 2.97
N GLN A 396 38.67 -6.09 2.78
CA GLN A 396 38.36 -6.84 1.54
C GLN A 396 36.88 -7.26 1.45
N VAL A 397 36.16 -7.25 2.57
CA VAL A 397 34.73 -7.57 2.67
C VAL A 397 33.92 -6.35 2.21
N LYS A 398 33.50 -6.36 0.96
CA LYS A 398 32.91 -5.19 0.31
C LYS A 398 31.65 -4.66 1.02
N HIS A 399 30.79 -5.52 1.56
CA HIS A 399 29.61 -5.06 2.29
C HIS A 399 29.99 -4.30 3.57
N ALA A 400 31.00 -4.77 4.32
CA ALA A 400 31.53 -4.07 5.48
C ALA A 400 32.06 -2.68 5.10
N VAL A 401 32.71 -2.54 3.94
CA VAL A 401 33.16 -1.24 3.40
C VAL A 401 31.98 -0.31 3.12
N VAL A 402 30.89 -0.80 2.51
CA VAL A 402 29.69 0.02 2.24
C VAL A 402 29.02 0.47 3.54
N ALA A 403 28.91 -0.42 4.53
CA ALA A 403 28.36 -0.10 5.83
C ALA A 403 29.24 0.93 6.58
N ALA A 404 30.56 0.76 6.56
CA ALA A 404 31.51 1.72 7.13
C ALA A 404 31.43 3.09 6.45
N LYS A 405 31.27 3.14 5.12
CA LYS A 405 31.02 4.41 4.40
C LYS A 405 29.72 5.09 4.83
N THR A 406 28.71 4.33 5.26
CA THR A 406 27.48 4.90 5.79
C THR A 406 27.72 5.54 7.15
N VAL A 407 28.53 4.91 8.02
CA VAL A 407 28.96 5.49 9.31
C VAL A 407 29.79 6.76 9.10
N ASP A 408 30.77 6.71 8.19
CA ASP A 408 31.59 7.85 7.76
C ASP A 408 30.70 9.02 7.30
N HIS A 409 29.73 8.74 6.42
CA HIS A 409 28.79 9.74 5.94
C HIS A 409 27.96 10.37 7.07
N PHE A 410 27.50 9.58 8.04
CA PHE A 410 26.82 10.14 9.22
C PHE A 410 27.73 11.11 9.99
N TRP A 411 28.94 10.67 10.36
CA TRP A 411 29.86 11.44 11.20
C TRP A 411 30.38 12.70 10.51
N HIS A 412 30.64 12.65 9.21
CA HIS A 412 31.35 13.72 8.51
C HIS A 412 30.42 14.60 7.65
N ASN A 413 29.30 14.06 7.15
CA ASN A 413 28.45 14.79 6.21
C ASN A 413 27.12 15.20 6.84
N VAL A 414 26.44 14.27 7.53
CA VAL A 414 25.07 14.48 8.04
C VAL A 414 25.05 15.26 9.34
N GLU A 415 25.89 14.88 10.31
CA GLU A 415 25.94 15.53 11.62
C GLU A 415 26.32 17.02 11.52
N SER A 416 27.05 17.40 10.46
CA SER A 416 27.41 18.78 10.13
C SER A 416 26.22 19.73 9.87
N GLY A 417 25.01 19.19 9.71
CA GLY A 417 23.75 19.93 9.66
C GLY A 417 23.04 19.88 8.31
N ALA A 418 21.86 19.25 8.29
CA ALA A 418 20.91 19.31 7.19
C ALA A 418 19.64 20.09 7.62
N GLY A 419 19.25 21.10 6.83
CA GLY A 419 18.00 21.86 7.02
C GLY A 419 16.82 21.34 6.20
N GLY A 420 17.01 20.28 5.42
CA GLY A 420 16.03 19.69 4.51
C GLY A 420 16.58 18.41 3.87
N PHE A 421 15.79 17.74 3.03
CA PHE A 421 16.20 16.52 2.33
C PHE A 421 17.29 16.82 1.29
N ALA A 422 18.27 15.94 1.17
CA ALA A 422 19.41 16.14 0.25
C ALA A 422 19.00 16.10 -1.22
N ALA A 423 18.07 15.20 -1.57
CA ALA A 423 17.55 15.03 -2.91
C ALA A 423 16.12 14.47 -2.87
N PRO A 424 15.30 14.68 -3.92
CA PRO A 424 14.06 13.95 -4.08
C PRO A 424 14.34 12.45 -4.31
N ALA A 425 13.35 11.60 -3.99
CA ALA A 425 13.39 10.18 -4.32
C ALA A 425 13.63 9.96 -5.82
N ASP A 426 14.41 8.92 -6.17
CA ASP A 426 14.45 8.45 -7.55
C ASP A 426 13.10 7.82 -7.91
N ILE A 427 12.53 8.32 -9.01
CA ILE A 427 11.30 7.82 -9.58
C ILE A 427 11.62 7.56 -11.06
N GLU A 428 11.79 6.30 -11.44
CA GLU A 428 11.92 5.98 -12.85
C GLU A 428 10.56 6.09 -13.54
N PHE A 429 10.48 6.99 -14.52
CA PHE A 429 9.36 7.07 -15.43
C PHE A 429 9.63 6.24 -16.69
N VAL A 430 8.59 5.57 -17.18
CA VAL A 430 8.61 5.00 -18.53
C VAL A 430 8.87 6.13 -19.51
N LYS A 431 9.88 5.96 -20.34
CA LYS A 431 10.23 6.94 -21.37
C LYS A 431 9.31 6.79 -22.57
N PHE A 432 8.73 7.89 -23.01
CA PHE A 432 7.92 7.96 -24.22
C PHE A 432 8.58 8.88 -25.23
N ASP A 433 8.76 8.38 -26.45
CA ASP A 433 9.23 9.20 -27.56
C ASP A 433 8.08 10.08 -28.07
N PRO A 434 8.29 11.39 -28.27
CA PRO A 434 7.29 12.27 -28.84
C PRO A 434 6.92 11.84 -30.27
N PRO A 435 5.63 11.82 -30.62
CA PRO A 435 5.21 11.54 -31.98
C PRO A 435 5.74 12.58 -32.97
N LYS A 436 6.15 12.10 -34.15
CA LYS A 436 6.75 12.95 -35.20
C LYS A 436 5.78 13.97 -35.80
N HIS A 437 4.46 13.75 -35.68
CA HIS A 437 3.46 14.68 -36.20
C HIS A 437 3.26 15.92 -35.33
N LEU A 438 3.76 15.91 -34.09
CA LEU A 438 3.73 17.08 -33.21
C LEU A 438 4.80 18.09 -33.61
N SER A 439 4.47 19.38 -33.51
CA SER A 439 5.43 20.46 -33.68
C SER A 439 6.56 20.36 -32.64
N PRO A 440 7.77 20.93 -32.88
CA PRO A 440 8.85 20.93 -31.89
C PRO A 440 8.44 21.50 -30.52
N GLU A 441 7.55 22.49 -30.52
CA GLU A 441 6.95 23.10 -29.34
C GLU A 441 6.04 22.10 -28.62
N ASP A 442 5.11 21.46 -29.35
CA ASP A 442 4.19 20.46 -28.80
C ASP A 442 4.93 19.20 -28.33
N GLN A 443 6.07 18.84 -28.93
CA GLN A 443 6.90 17.74 -28.45
C GLN A 443 7.50 18.02 -27.07
N LYS A 444 7.81 19.28 -26.74
CA LYS A 444 8.24 19.66 -25.39
C LYS A 444 7.08 19.55 -24.40
N VAL A 445 5.89 20.02 -24.81
CA VAL A 445 4.64 19.90 -24.05
C VAL A 445 4.30 18.43 -23.81
N TYR A 446 4.44 17.58 -24.83
CA TYR A 446 4.25 16.13 -24.73
C TYR A 446 5.17 15.48 -23.71
N LYS A 447 6.46 15.84 -23.68
CA LYS A 447 7.42 15.31 -22.69
C LYS A 447 7.04 15.69 -21.26
N LEU A 448 6.64 16.95 -21.04
CA LEU A 448 6.10 17.39 -19.75
C LEU A 448 4.83 16.60 -19.41
N GLY A 449 3.94 16.38 -20.38
CA GLY A 449 2.73 15.59 -20.20
C GLY A 449 2.99 14.14 -19.83
N ALA A 450 4.00 13.51 -20.44
CA ALA A 450 4.44 12.15 -20.15
C ALA A 450 4.97 12.02 -18.71
N GLU A 451 5.66 13.06 -18.23
CA GLU A 451 6.10 13.16 -16.84
C GLU A 451 4.90 13.33 -15.91
N VAL A 452 4.05 14.34 -16.14
CA VAL A 452 2.86 14.64 -15.33
C VAL A 452 1.90 13.45 -15.26
N TYR A 453 1.72 12.71 -16.35
CA TYR A 453 0.91 11.50 -16.40
C TYR A 453 1.37 10.45 -15.36
N GLN A 454 2.69 10.31 -15.22
CA GLN A 454 3.35 9.32 -14.38
C GLN A 454 3.64 9.81 -12.96
N ARG A 455 3.45 11.12 -12.70
CA ARG A 455 3.54 11.66 -11.34
C ARG A 455 2.55 10.92 -10.43
N HIS A 456 2.98 10.75 -9.20
CA HIS A 456 2.19 10.01 -8.23
C HIS A 456 0.82 10.67 -7.99
N SER A 457 -0.23 9.87 -7.77
CA SER A 457 -1.62 10.31 -7.62
C SER A 457 -2.21 11.05 -8.84
N HIS A 458 -1.51 11.03 -9.98
CA HIS A 458 -2.02 11.49 -11.27
C HIS A 458 -2.53 10.30 -12.10
N CYS A 459 -2.69 10.51 -13.40
CA CYS A 459 -3.40 9.64 -14.32
C CYS A 459 -2.91 8.18 -14.33
N ALA A 460 -1.59 7.93 -14.32
CA ALA A 460 -1.02 6.58 -14.36
C ALA A 460 -1.40 5.71 -13.16
N THR A 461 -1.76 6.32 -12.02
CA THR A 461 -2.17 5.60 -10.80
C THR A 461 -3.41 4.72 -11.06
N CYS A 462 -4.31 5.17 -11.94
CA CYS A 462 -5.54 4.47 -12.28
C CYS A 462 -5.49 3.88 -13.69
N HIS A 463 -4.91 4.60 -14.66
CA HIS A 463 -4.92 4.22 -16.07
C HIS A 463 -3.70 3.38 -16.51
N LEU A 464 -2.73 3.20 -15.60
CA LEU A 464 -1.44 2.51 -15.82
C LEU A 464 -0.57 3.17 -16.90
N THR A 465 0.71 2.85 -16.95
CA THR A 465 1.66 3.47 -17.90
C THR A 465 1.36 3.10 -19.36
N HIS A 466 0.67 1.99 -19.60
CA HIS A 466 0.19 1.59 -20.92
C HIS A 466 -1.19 2.18 -21.28
N GLY A 467 -1.80 2.99 -20.41
CA GLY A 467 -3.06 3.70 -20.68
C GLY A 467 -4.30 2.81 -20.81
N LYS A 468 -4.21 1.50 -20.56
CA LYS A 468 -5.34 0.56 -20.74
C LYS A 468 -6.28 0.49 -19.53
N GLY A 469 -5.97 1.18 -18.44
CA GLY A 469 -6.74 1.04 -17.20
C GLY A 469 -6.50 -0.29 -16.51
N ASN A 470 -7.34 -0.58 -15.51
CA ASN A 470 -7.27 -1.80 -14.72
C ASN A 470 -8.61 -2.53 -14.76
N GLY A 471 -8.69 -3.57 -15.60
CA GLY A 471 -9.81 -4.50 -15.66
C GLY A 471 -11.17 -3.80 -15.80
N ILE A 472 -12.05 -4.02 -14.81
CA ILE A 472 -13.39 -3.43 -14.74
C ILE A 472 -13.45 -2.15 -13.90
N THR A 473 -12.33 -1.75 -13.27
CA THR A 473 -12.31 -0.69 -12.25
C THR A 473 -11.91 0.66 -12.84
N TYR A 474 -10.95 0.69 -13.77
CA TYR A 474 -10.52 1.93 -14.43
C TYR A 474 -10.55 1.79 -15.94
N PRO A 475 -11.22 2.70 -16.67
CA PRO A 475 -11.38 2.58 -18.12
C PRO A 475 -10.07 2.82 -18.90
N PRO A 476 -9.93 2.24 -20.10
CA PRO A 476 -8.81 2.55 -20.99
C PRO A 476 -8.90 3.97 -21.54
N LEU A 477 -7.75 4.62 -21.64
CA LEU A 477 -7.53 5.88 -22.37
C LEU A 477 -7.16 5.63 -23.84
N VAL A 478 -6.63 4.44 -24.14
CA VAL A 478 -6.23 4.03 -25.49
C VAL A 478 -7.45 3.91 -26.41
N GLY A 479 -7.46 4.69 -27.49
CA GLY A 479 -8.51 4.70 -28.51
C GLY A 479 -9.84 5.33 -28.07
N SER A 480 -9.96 5.79 -26.83
CA SER A 480 -11.23 6.21 -26.24
C SER A 480 -11.80 7.49 -26.89
N PRO A 481 -13.09 7.52 -27.29
CA PRO A 481 -13.78 8.74 -27.75
C PRO A 481 -13.81 9.84 -26.69
N TRP A 482 -13.75 9.47 -25.42
CA TRP A 482 -13.67 10.41 -24.31
C TRP A 482 -12.32 11.15 -24.26
N VAL A 483 -11.28 10.56 -24.84
CA VAL A 483 -9.94 11.15 -24.96
C VAL A 483 -9.76 11.84 -26.30
N ASN A 484 -10.10 11.18 -27.40
CA ASN A 484 -9.78 11.64 -28.76
C ASN A 484 -10.80 12.64 -29.33
N GLY A 485 -11.98 12.77 -28.71
CA GLY A 485 -13.03 13.70 -29.12
C GLY A 485 -12.84 15.12 -28.60
N SER A 486 -13.95 15.78 -28.24
CA SER A 486 -13.99 17.15 -27.71
C SER A 486 -12.95 17.41 -26.62
N GLU A 487 -12.13 18.46 -26.83
CA GLU A 487 -11.17 18.92 -25.83
C GLU A 487 -11.85 19.49 -24.60
N ASP A 488 -12.93 20.25 -24.74
CA ASP A 488 -13.66 20.86 -23.62
C ASP A 488 -14.24 19.78 -22.70
N ARG A 489 -14.75 18.67 -23.26
CA ARG A 489 -15.21 17.51 -22.48
C ARG A 489 -14.07 16.92 -21.65
N LEU A 490 -12.91 16.70 -22.27
CA LEU A 490 -11.75 16.13 -21.60
C LEU A 490 -11.18 17.06 -20.52
N ILE A 491 -11.09 18.36 -20.79
CA ILE A 491 -10.60 19.37 -19.84
C ILE A 491 -11.54 19.47 -18.63
N LYS A 492 -12.87 19.53 -18.85
CA LYS A 492 -13.87 19.57 -17.77
C LYS A 492 -13.76 18.35 -16.87
N MET A 493 -13.65 17.16 -17.47
CA MET A 493 -13.47 15.89 -16.76
C MET A 493 -12.18 15.87 -15.93
N ALA A 494 -11.06 16.35 -16.47
CA ALA A 494 -9.79 16.36 -15.76
C ALA A 494 -9.76 17.40 -14.61
N LEU A 495 -10.33 18.59 -14.81
CA LEU A 495 -10.40 19.62 -13.76
C LEU A 495 -11.26 19.18 -12.59
N HIS A 496 -12.48 18.71 -12.84
CA HIS A 496 -13.50 18.51 -11.80
C HIS A 496 -13.77 17.05 -11.45
N GLY A 497 -13.12 16.12 -12.14
CA GLY A 497 -13.38 14.69 -11.98
C GLY A 497 -14.71 14.25 -12.58
N LEU A 498 -14.97 12.95 -12.51
CA LEU A 498 -16.15 12.31 -13.10
C LEU A 498 -16.74 11.30 -12.12
N TRP A 499 -18.07 11.32 -11.97
CA TRP A 499 -18.78 10.34 -11.15
C TRP A 499 -20.06 9.87 -11.83
N GLY A 500 -20.17 8.58 -12.15
CA GLY A 500 -21.37 8.02 -12.77
C GLY A 500 -21.05 6.88 -13.72
N LYS A 501 -22.05 6.47 -14.50
CA LYS A 501 -21.94 5.37 -15.47
C LYS A 501 -21.32 5.87 -16.77
N ILE A 502 -20.22 5.26 -17.17
CA ILE A 502 -19.52 5.54 -18.44
C ILE A 502 -19.30 4.26 -19.23
N THR A 503 -19.41 4.35 -20.55
CA THR A 503 -19.08 3.26 -21.47
C THR A 503 -17.84 3.63 -22.27
N VAL A 504 -16.86 2.73 -22.29
CA VAL A 504 -15.62 2.86 -23.08
C VAL A 504 -15.31 1.48 -23.68
N ARG A 505 -15.12 1.40 -24.99
CA ARG A 505 -14.85 0.13 -25.72
C ARG A 505 -15.86 -0.97 -25.42
N GLY A 506 -17.15 -0.61 -25.45
CA GLY A 506 -18.26 -1.51 -25.13
C GLY A 506 -18.35 -1.96 -23.65
N LYS A 507 -17.40 -1.62 -22.79
CA LYS A 507 -17.42 -1.95 -21.36
C LYS A 507 -18.01 -0.82 -20.53
N THR A 508 -18.90 -1.17 -19.61
CA THR A 508 -19.54 -0.24 -18.67
C THR A 508 -18.76 -0.17 -17.36
N TYR A 509 -18.43 1.05 -16.93
CA TYR A 509 -17.80 1.39 -15.65
C TYR A 509 -18.79 2.23 -14.85
N GLU A 510 -19.16 1.77 -13.66
CA GLU A 510 -20.17 2.45 -12.84
C GLU A 510 -19.96 2.19 -11.34
N PRO A 511 -20.41 3.10 -10.46
CA PRO A 511 -20.26 2.97 -9.01
C PRO A 511 -20.78 1.64 -8.44
N ALA A 512 -21.88 1.13 -8.98
CA ALA A 512 -22.48 -0.15 -8.58
C ALA A 512 -21.55 -1.35 -8.80
N ARG A 513 -20.49 -1.21 -9.61
CA ARG A 513 -19.47 -2.23 -9.89
C ARG A 513 -18.16 -1.99 -9.14
N GLY A 514 -18.15 -1.08 -8.15
CA GLY A 514 -16.96 -0.75 -7.36
C GLY A 514 -15.99 0.22 -8.04
N VAL A 515 -16.42 0.91 -9.10
CA VAL A 515 -15.62 1.96 -9.75
C VAL A 515 -15.65 3.22 -8.87
N PRO A 516 -14.50 3.74 -8.39
CA PRO A 516 -14.45 4.97 -7.61
C PRO A 516 -14.57 6.22 -8.52
N PRO A 517 -14.88 7.42 -7.98
CA PRO A 517 -14.90 8.64 -8.77
C PRO A 517 -13.52 8.97 -9.32
N MET A 518 -13.47 9.53 -10.52
CA MET A 518 -12.23 10.08 -11.06
C MET A 518 -11.84 11.33 -10.28
N THR A 519 -10.60 11.38 -9.80
CA THR A 519 -10.03 12.51 -9.06
C THR A 519 -10.11 13.82 -9.86
N ALA A 520 -10.47 14.90 -9.18
CA ALA A 520 -10.44 16.25 -9.71
C ALA A 520 -9.03 16.84 -9.59
N PHE A 521 -8.41 17.23 -10.71
CA PHE A 521 -7.04 17.77 -10.73
C PHE A 521 -6.96 19.30 -10.65
N ARG A 522 -8.10 20.01 -10.53
CA ARG A 522 -8.15 21.47 -10.49
C ARG A 522 -7.16 22.11 -9.50
N GLN A 523 -7.04 21.56 -8.29
CA GLN A 523 -6.14 22.11 -7.27
C GLN A 523 -4.71 21.57 -7.35
N LEU A 524 -4.50 20.50 -8.13
CA LEU A 524 -3.23 19.79 -8.19
C LEU A 524 -2.36 20.24 -9.38
N LEU A 525 -3.00 20.62 -10.50
CA LEU A 525 -2.33 20.95 -11.74
C LEU A 525 -2.60 22.38 -12.19
N LYS A 526 -1.51 23.07 -12.56
CA LYS A 526 -1.57 24.33 -13.28
C LYS A 526 -2.07 24.13 -14.71
N ASP A 527 -2.45 25.22 -15.38
CA ASP A 527 -3.02 25.16 -16.72
C ASP A 527 -2.05 24.56 -17.74
N GLU A 528 -0.77 24.88 -17.62
CA GLU A 528 0.29 24.34 -18.47
C GLU A 528 0.48 22.83 -18.26
N GLU A 529 0.44 22.37 -17.01
CA GLU A 529 0.64 20.96 -16.68
C GLU A 529 -0.59 20.11 -17.07
N LEU A 530 -1.79 20.66 -16.91
CA LEU A 530 -3.01 19.99 -17.34
C LEU A 530 -3.08 19.90 -18.87
N ALA A 531 -2.78 20.99 -19.58
CA ALA A 531 -2.69 21.00 -21.04
C ALA A 531 -1.64 19.99 -21.53
N ALA A 532 -0.49 19.92 -20.88
CA ALA A 532 0.57 18.98 -21.20
C ALA A 532 0.13 17.51 -21.03
N VAL A 533 -0.44 17.14 -19.88
CA VAL A 533 -0.86 15.75 -19.64
C VAL A 533 -1.98 15.31 -20.57
N LEU A 534 -2.92 16.20 -20.89
CA LEU A 534 -3.99 15.90 -21.85
C LEU A 534 -3.45 15.79 -23.28
N THR A 535 -2.48 16.62 -23.66
CA THR A 535 -1.75 16.50 -24.93
C THR A 535 -1.04 15.16 -25.06
N PHE A 536 -0.35 14.72 -24.00
CA PHE A 536 0.28 13.40 -23.94
C PHE A 536 -0.75 12.29 -24.14
N VAL A 537 -1.81 12.24 -23.33
CA VAL A 537 -2.84 11.19 -23.40
C VAL A 537 -3.51 11.13 -24.78
N ARG A 538 -3.73 12.28 -25.44
CA ARG A 538 -4.27 12.39 -26.81
C ARG A 538 -3.32 11.96 -27.93
N ASN A 539 -2.05 11.73 -27.62
CA ASN A 539 -1.00 11.46 -28.62
C ASN A 539 -0.12 10.25 -28.26
N THR A 540 -0.53 9.40 -27.32
CA THR A 540 0.20 8.20 -26.90
C THR A 540 -0.62 6.92 -27.14
N TRP A 541 0.05 5.77 -27.21
CA TRP A 541 -0.55 4.44 -27.39
C TRP A 541 -1.38 4.27 -28.68
N GLY A 542 -1.09 5.07 -29.71
CA GLY A 542 -1.83 5.09 -30.97
C GLY A 542 -2.98 6.10 -31.02
N ASN A 543 -3.22 6.85 -29.93
CA ASN A 543 -4.04 8.06 -30.00
C ASN A 543 -3.38 9.10 -30.90
N ASN A 544 -4.19 9.82 -31.67
CA ASN A 544 -3.73 10.83 -32.61
C ASN A 544 -4.79 11.94 -32.70
N ALA A 545 -4.77 12.85 -31.73
CA ALA A 545 -5.68 13.99 -31.67
C ALA A 545 -4.91 15.29 -31.39
N SER A 546 -5.57 16.44 -31.64
CA SER A 546 -4.96 17.75 -31.47
C SER A 546 -4.35 17.96 -30.08
N PRO A 547 -3.18 18.61 -29.96
CA PRO A 547 -2.65 19.08 -28.67
C PRO A 547 -3.63 20.02 -27.97
N ILE A 548 -3.63 19.98 -26.64
CA ILE A 548 -4.39 20.90 -25.80
C ILE A 548 -3.50 22.09 -25.45
N GLN A 549 -4.02 23.30 -25.66
CA GLN A 549 -3.31 24.54 -25.31
C GLN A 549 -3.64 24.98 -23.88
N PRO A 550 -2.68 25.56 -23.12
CA PRO A 550 -2.93 26.10 -21.79
C PRO A 550 -4.09 27.11 -21.73
N GLU A 551 -4.28 27.88 -22.79
CA GLU A 551 -5.35 28.87 -22.95
C GLU A 551 -6.73 28.23 -22.98
N SER A 552 -6.88 27.07 -23.63
CA SER A 552 -8.13 26.29 -23.59
C SER A 552 -8.42 25.82 -22.16
N VAL A 553 -7.41 25.35 -21.43
CA VAL A 553 -7.56 24.93 -20.03
C VAL A 553 -7.98 26.10 -19.15
N LYS A 554 -7.30 27.24 -19.28
CA LYS A 554 -7.60 28.45 -18.52
C LYS A 554 -9.03 28.92 -18.76
N ARG A 555 -9.46 28.99 -20.02
CA ARG A 555 -10.84 29.36 -20.38
C ARG A 555 -11.85 28.44 -19.70
N VAL A 556 -11.71 27.12 -19.86
CA VAL A 556 -12.64 26.15 -19.24
C VAL A 556 -12.61 26.23 -17.71
N ARG A 557 -11.44 26.46 -17.12
CA ARG A 557 -11.28 26.62 -15.66
C ARG A 557 -12.06 27.82 -15.13
N GLU A 558 -12.04 28.94 -15.86
CA GLU A 558 -12.77 30.17 -15.54
C GLU A 558 -14.29 29.98 -15.75
N GLU A 559 -14.70 29.42 -16.90
CA GLU A 559 -16.11 29.12 -17.22
C GLU A 559 -16.77 28.20 -16.18
N THR A 560 -16.00 27.28 -15.59
CA THR A 560 -16.48 26.29 -14.62
C THR A 560 -16.09 26.61 -13.18
N ALA A 561 -15.68 27.85 -12.88
CA ALA A 561 -15.12 28.20 -11.58
C ALA A 561 -16.10 28.06 -10.41
N SER A 562 -17.40 28.20 -10.66
CA SER A 562 -18.46 28.05 -9.65
C SER A 562 -18.76 26.59 -9.29
N ARG A 563 -18.24 25.61 -10.05
CA ARG A 563 -18.53 24.20 -9.84
C ARG A 563 -17.66 23.60 -8.73
N THR A 564 -18.29 22.93 -7.79
CA THR A 564 -17.66 22.31 -6.61
C THR A 564 -17.88 20.79 -6.52
N ILE A 565 -18.62 20.21 -7.46
CA ILE A 565 -18.97 18.78 -7.52
C ILE A 565 -18.52 18.15 -8.83
N PHE A 566 -18.32 16.82 -8.82
CA PHE A 566 -17.98 16.03 -10.01
C PHE A 566 -18.94 16.26 -11.17
N PHE A 567 -18.45 16.12 -12.41
CA PHE A 567 -19.34 16.00 -13.56
C PHE A 567 -20.05 14.64 -13.58
N ARG A 568 -21.29 14.62 -14.06
CA ARG A 568 -21.96 13.39 -14.49
C ARG A 568 -21.69 13.12 -15.97
N PRO A 569 -21.49 11.87 -16.40
CA PRO A 569 -21.32 11.53 -17.81
C PRO A 569 -22.47 12.06 -18.68
N GLU A 570 -23.72 11.95 -18.24
CA GLU A 570 -24.89 12.47 -18.96
C GLU A 570 -24.85 13.99 -19.19
N GLU A 571 -24.37 14.78 -18.22
CA GLU A 571 -24.22 16.24 -18.34
C GLU A 571 -23.20 16.60 -19.41
N LEU A 572 -22.03 15.94 -19.37
CA LEU A 572 -20.96 16.19 -20.34
C LEU A 572 -21.37 15.78 -21.75
N LEU A 573 -22.15 14.72 -21.91
CA LEU A 573 -22.62 14.26 -23.21
C LEU A 573 -23.73 15.14 -23.78
N ALA A 574 -24.55 15.76 -22.94
CA ALA A 574 -25.55 16.73 -23.38
C ALA A 574 -24.88 18.01 -23.93
N GLU A 575 -23.81 18.48 -23.29
CA GLU A 575 -23.05 19.66 -23.74
C GLU A 575 -22.08 19.34 -24.88
N HIS A 576 -21.43 18.18 -24.82
CA HIS A 576 -20.36 17.74 -25.73
C HIS A 576 -20.60 16.27 -26.13
N PRO A 577 -21.49 15.99 -27.11
CA PRO A 577 -21.77 14.63 -27.57
C PRO A 577 -20.53 13.88 -28.07
N LEU A 578 -20.53 12.55 -27.99
CA LEU A 578 -19.47 11.74 -28.61
C LEU A 578 -19.55 11.80 -30.13
N GLU A 579 -18.40 11.90 -30.76
CA GLU A 579 -18.24 11.96 -32.21
C GLU A 579 -18.52 10.56 -32.80
N ALA A 580 -19.53 10.46 -33.68
CA ALA A 580 -20.02 9.18 -34.19
C ALA A 580 -18.92 8.31 -34.83
N GLU A 581 -17.98 8.92 -35.57
CA GLU A 581 -16.85 8.21 -36.18
C GLU A 581 -15.90 7.60 -35.14
N LEU A 582 -15.67 8.30 -34.03
CA LEU A 582 -14.83 7.79 -32.95
C LEU A 582 -15.54 6.67 -32.20
N VAL A 583 -16.86 6.79 -31.97
CA VAL A 583 -17.67 5.73 -31.35
C VAL A 583 -17.67 4.46 -32.23
N LEU A 584 -17.81 4.60 -33.55
CA LEU A 584 -17.73 3.47 -34.48
C LEU A 584 -16.34 2.80 -34.46
N LYS A 585 -15.26 3.59 -34.39
CA LYS A 585 -13.90 3.07 -34.21
C LYS A 585 -13.69 2.42 -32.84
N ASP A 586 -14.33 2.94 -31.80
CA ASP A 586 -14.26 2.42 -30.42
C ASP A 586 -14.98 1.06 -30.27
N ILE A 587 -16.10 0.88 -30.99
CA ILE A 587 -16.84 -0.39 -31.08
C ILE A 587 -16.06 -1.42 -31.93
N GLY A 588 -15.22 -0.97 -32.87
CA GLY A 588 -14.46 -1.82 -33.79
C GLY A 588 -13.08 -2.27 -33.32
N ILE A 589 -12.64 -1.94 -32.09
CA ILE A 589 -11.35 -2.39 -31.56
C ILE A 589 -11.57 -3.37 -30.39
N ASP A 590 -11.30 -4.65 -30.65
CA ASP A 590 -11.20 -5.71 -29.65
C ASP A 590 -10.19 -5.31 -28.54
N PRO A 591 -10.65 -5.04 -27.31
CA PRO A 591 -9.79 -4.63 -26.21
C PRO A 591 -9.27 -5.89 -25.51
N ASP A 592 -8.21 -6.47 -26.08
CA ASP A 592 -7.50 -7.64 -25.56
C ASP A 592 -8.36 -8.91 -25.44
N GLY A 593 -8.48 -9.69 -26.52
CA GLY A 593 -8.13 -11.13 -26.53
C GLY A 593 -8.74 -12.05 -25.47
N PHE A 594 -9.94 -11.75 -24.94
CA PHE A 594 -10.66 -12.63 -24.02
C PHE A 594 -12.11 -12.91 -24.45
N SER A 595 -12.65 -12.22 -25.46
CA SER A 595 -13.88 -12.64 -26.12
C SER A 595 -13.52 -13.30 -27.44
N ASN A 596 -13.59 -14.63 -27.46
CA ASN A 596 -13.47 -15.38 -28.70
C ASN A 596 -14.85 -15.38 -29.36
N GLU A 597 -15.23 -14.28 -30.03
CA GLU A 597 -16.54 -14.15 -30.70
C GLU A 597 -16.80 -15.28 -31.70
N LYS A 598 -15.73 -15.77 -32.34
CA LYS A 598 -15.78 -16.93 -33.22
C LYS A 598 -16.19 -18.18 -32.44
N LEU A 599 -15.56 -18.45 -31.31
CA LEU A 599 -15.91 -19.56 -30.42
C LEU A 599 -17.29 -19.36 -29.80
N GLU A 600 -17.67 -18.14 -29.41
CA GLU A 600 -19.00 -17.84 -28.89
C GLU A 600 -20.07 -18.16 -29.94
N LYS A 601 -19.87 -17.72 -31.19
CA LYS A 601 -20.73 -18.07 -32.31
C LYS A 601 -20.74 -19.58 -32.57
N GLU A 602 -19.58 -20.24 -32.58
CA GLU A 602 -19.47 -21.70 -32.73
C GLU A 602 -20.20 -22.45 -31.59
N LEU A 603 -20.07 -22.00 -30.34
CA LEU A 603 -20.72 -22.59 -29.17
C LEU A 603 -22.23 -22.32 -29.17
N LEU A 604 -22.68 -21.15 -29.63
CA LEU A 604 -24.09 -20.83 -29.79
C LEU A 604 -24.72 -21.61 -30.95
N GLU A 605 -24.00 -21.88 -32.03
CA GLU A 605 -24.46 -22.70 -33.17
C GLU A 605 -24.39 -24.21 -32.87
N ALA A 606 -23.50 -24.63 -31.96
CA ALA A 606 -23.36 -26.01 -31.55
C ALA A 606 -24.53 -26.50 -30.68
N SER A 607 -24.81 -27.80 -30.76
CA SER A 607 -25.82 -28.46 -29.93
C SER A 607 -25.39 -28.44 -28.45
N PRO A 608 -26.23 -27.92 -27.53
CA PRO A 608 -25.96 -28.00 -26.09
C PRO A 608 -25.73 -29.44 -25.60
N VAL A 609 -26.30 -30.44 -26.27
CA VAL A 609 -26.09 -31.86 -25.98
C VAL A 609 -24.65 -32.29 -26.29
N ASP A 610 -24.11 -31.89 -27.44
CA ASP A 610 -22.76 -32.24 -27.85
C ASP A 610 -21.70 -31.50 -27.02
N LEU A 611 -22.01 -30.25 -26.67
CA LEU A 611 -21.18 -29.46 -25.77
C LEU A 611 -21.18 -30.00 -24.34
N ALA A 612 -22.32 -30.45 -23.83
CA ALA A 612 -22.42 -31.11 -22.53
C ALA A 612 -21.61 -32.41 -22.51
N LYS A 613 -21.69 -33.23 -23.56
CA LYS A 613 -20.86 -34.43 -23.70
C LYS A 613 -19.36 -34.08 -23.71
N THR A 614 -18.97 -33.07 -24.48
CA THR A 614 -17.57 -32.60 -24.55
C THR A 614 -17.06 -32.09 -23.20
N ALA A 615 -17.90 -31.34 -22.47
CA ALA A 615 -17.56 -30.82 -21.14
C ALA A 615 -17.38 -31.95 -20.11
N LEU A 616 -18.17 -33.02 -20.18
CA LEU A 616 -18.01 -34.21 -19.33
C LEU A 616 -16.72 -34.99 -19.65
N GLU A 617 -16.38 -35.11 -20.93
CA GLU A 617 -15.20 -35.88 -21.36
C GLU A 617 -13.87 -35.13 -21.12
N LYS A 618 -13.86 -33.80 -21.25
CA LYS A 618 -12.63 -32.99 -21.27
C LYS A 618 -12.56 -31.90 -20.20
N GLY A 619 -13.55 -31.81 -19.32
CA GLY A 619 -13.62 -30.80 -18.27
C GLY A 619 -12.52 -30.96 -17.23
N ASP A 620 -12.03 -29.82 -16.70
CA ASP A 620 -11.07 -29.75 -15.59
C ASP A 620 -11.72 -29.02 -14.42
N VAL A 621 -11.84 -29.72 -13.29
CA VAL A 621 -12.53 -29.24 -12.08
C VAL A 621 -11.76 -28.12 -11.39
N GLU A 622 -10.43 -28.20 -11.30
CA GLU A 622 -9.61 -27.18 -10.63
C GLU A 622 -9.56 -25.88 -11.43
N ARG A 623 -9.51 -25.99 -12.76
CA ARG A 623 -9.64 -24.85 -13.67
C ARG A 623 -11.05 -24.25 -13.62
N GLY A 624 -12.08 -25.10 -13.60
CA GLY A 624 -13.48 -24.68 -13.47
C GLY A 624 -13.74 -23.92 -12.16
N LYS A 625 -13.21 -24.42 -11.03
CA LYS A 625 -13.30 -23.76 -9.71
C LYS A 625 -12.60 -22.39 -9.71
N LYS A 626 -11.41 -22.29 -10.31
CA LYS A 626 -10.73 -20.99 -10.48
C LYS A 626 -11.56 -20.03 -11.32
N LEU A 627 -12.18 -20.49 -12.41
CA LEU A 627 -13.06 -19.64 -13.22
C LEU A 627 -14.33 -19.23 -12.47
N PHE A 628 -14.96 -20.13 -11.72
CA PHE A 628 -16.18 -19.85 -10.96
C PHE A 628 -15.96 -18.76 -9.89
N TYR A 629 -14.83 -18.79 -9.17
CA TYR A 629 -14.52 -17.85 -8.08
C TYR A 629 -13.59 -16.68 -8.45
N LYS A 630 -12.83 -16.76 -9.55
CA LYS A 630 -11.82 -15.76 -9.96
C LYS A 630 -12.04 -15.13 -11.34
N SER A 631 -13.05 -15.55 -12.12
CA SER A 631 -13.31 -14.93 -13.44
C SER A 631 -13.96 -13.55 -13.33
N ALA A 632 -13.80 -12.76 -14.40
CA ALA A 632 -14.45 -11.45 -14.57
C ALA A 632 -15.99 -11.51 -14.59
N ALA A 633 -16.59 -12.69 -14.84
CA ALA A 633 -18.03 -12.92 -14.79
C ALA A 633 -18.56 -13.19 -13.37
N ALA A 634 -17.69 -13.59 -12.44
CA ALA A 634 -18.00 -13.82 -11.02
C ALA A 634 -19.28 -14.65 -10.76
N CYS A 635 -19.40 -15.84 -11.36
CA CYS A 635 -20.58 -16.71 -11.20
C CYS A 635 -20.95 -16.96 -9.72
N PHE A 636 -19.95 -17.04 -8.84
CA PHE A 636 -20.15 -17.15 -7.39
C PHE A 636 -20.91 -15.95 -6.79
N ALA A 637 -20.80 -14.75 -7.34
CA ALA A 637 -21.48 -13.56 -6.83
C ALA A 637 -23.01 -13.69 -6.88
N CYS A 638 -23.54 -14.50 -7.80
CA CYS A 638 -24.97 -14.81 -7.85
C CYS A 638 -25.30 -16.14 -7.18
N HIS A 639 -24.45 -17.16 -7.33
CA HIS A 639 -24.78 -18.55 -6.97
C HIS A 639 -24.18 -19.04 -5.65
N ASP A 640 -23.11 -18.43 -5.18
CA ASP A 640 -22.41 -18.77 -3.94
C ASP A 640 -21.80 -17.52 -3.26
N PRO A 641 -22.64 -16.50 -2.96
CA PRO A 641 -22.13 -15.25 -2.43
C PRO A 641 -21.79 -15.39 -0.93
N PRO A 642 -20.93 -14.50 -0.39
CA PRO A 642 -20.50 -14.54 1.01
C PRO A 642 -21.66 -14.66 2.03
N SER A 643 -21.42 -15.31 3.16
CA SER A 643 -22.42 -15.39 4.24
C SER A 643 -22.92 -14.01 4.66
N GLY A 644 -24.25 -13.83 4.71
CA GLY A 644 -24.89 -12.53 4.97
C GLY A 644 -25.21 -11.70 3.72
N THR A 645 -24.74 -12.10 2.53
CA THR A 645 -25.21 -11.54 1.25
C THR A 645 -26.31 -12.41 0.64
N ILE A 646 -27.38 -11.78 0.16
CA ILE A 646 -28.57 -12.49 -0.34
C ILE A 646 -28.34 -12.95 -1.77
N ARG A 647 -28.62 -14.23 -2.00
CA ARG A 647 -28.32 -14.95 -3.22
C ARG A 647 -29.21 -14.49 -4.38
N LEU A 648 -28.58 -14.05 -5.48
CA LEU A 648 -29.27 -13.49 -6.66
C LEU A 648 -29.49 -14.49 -7.79
N GLY A 649 -28.90 -15.68 -7.67
CA GLY A 649 -29.24 -16.85 -8.44
C GLY A 649 -29.61 -18.02 -7.52
N PRO A 650 -30.03 -19.17 -8.07
CA PRO A 650 -30.23 -20.37 -7.28
C PRO A 650 -28.92 -20.83 -6.61
N ASP A 651 -29.06 -21.42 -5.42
CA ASP A 651 -27.97 -22.11 -4.73
C ASP A 651 -27.56 -23.35 -5.52
N LEU A 652 -26.48 -23.26 -6.29
CA LEU A 652 -26.05 -24.38 -7.14
C LEU A 652 -25.68 -25.63 -6.33
N SER A 653 -25.38 -25.51 -5.03
CA SER A 653 -25.14 -26.66 -4.14
C SER A 653 -26.43 -27.36 -3.68
N LYS A 654 -27.58 -26.67 -3.78
CA LYS A 654 -28.91 -27.18 -3.38
C LYS A 654 -29.85 -27.43 -4.57
N VAL A 655 -29.44 -27.11 -5.80
CA VAL A 655 -30.15 -27.51 -7.03
C VAL A 655 -30.10 -29.03 -7.12
N THR A 656 -31.07 -29.71 -6.50
CA THR A 656 -31.01 -31.15 -6.29
C THR A 656 -31.83 -31.97 -7.27
N THR A 657 -32.70 -31.40 -8.10
CA THR A 657 -33.48 -32.23 -9.05
C THR A 657 -34.06 -31.42 -10.22
N LYS A 658 -33.55 -31.66 -11.45
CA LYS A 658 -34.23 -31.63 -12.79
C LYS A 658 -33.42 -31.06 -13.96
N LEU A 659 -32.30 -30.35 -13.75
CA LEU A 659 -31.48 -29.86 -14.87
C LEU A 659 -30.60 -30.97 -15.44
N LYS A 660 -30.73 -31.25 -16.73
CA LYS A 660 -29.79 -32.12 -17.45
C LYS A 660 -28.52 -31.33 -17.78
N ASN A 661 -27.44 -32.03 -18.13
CA ASN A 661 -26.16 -31.38 -18.45
C ASN A 661 -26.30 -30.42 -19.65
N GLU A 662 -27.12 -30.77 -20.64
CA GLU A 662 -27.46 -29.90 -21.76
C GLU A 662 -28.21 -28.63 -21.33
N ASP A 663 -29.07 -28.70 -20.31
CA ASP A 663 -29.80 -27.54 -19.79
C ASP A 663 -28.85 -26.58 -19.06
N LEU A 664 -27.84 -27.12 -18.36
CA LEU A 664 -26.79 -26.33 -17.72
C LEU A 664 -25.91 -25.62 -18.75
N VAL A 665 -25.51 -26.33 -19.81
CA VAL A 665 -24.75 -25.74 -20.91
C VAL A 665 -25.57 -24.67 -21.64
N ASP A 666 -26.84 -24.93 -21.93
CA ASP A 666 -27.73 -23.94 -22.56
C ASP A 666 -27.95 -22.72 -21.65
N SER A 667 -28.05 -22.90 -20.33
CA SER A 667 -28.17 -21.81 -19.36
C SER A 667 -26.91 -20.96 -19.25
N VAL A 668 -25.72 -21.55 -19.45
CA VAL A 668 -24.45 -20.82 -19.49
C VAL A 668 -24.30 -20.04 -20.80
N LEU A 669 -24.70 -20.62 -21.92
CA LEU A 669 -24.62 -19.98 -23.24
C LEU A 669 -25.72 -18.95 -23.48
N ARG A 670 -26.90 -19.15 -22.89
CA ARG A 670 -28.11 -18.33 -23.07
C ARG A 670 -28.77 -18.02 -21.72
N PRO A 671 -28.08 -17.30 -20.82
CA PRO A 671 -28.56 -17.07 -19.44
C PRO A 671 -29.90 -16.33 -19.37
N SER A 672 -30.27 -15.56 -20.39
CA SER A 672 -31.55 -14.83 -20.44
C SER A 672 -32.71 -15.60 -21.07
N LYS A 673 -32.50 -16.84 -21.56
CA LYS A 673 -33.53 -17.62 -22.25
C LYS A 673 -34.63 -18.12 -21.31
N LEU A 674 -34.27 -18.42 -20.07
CA LEU A 674 -35.18 -18.89 -19.04
C LEU A 674 -34.69 -18.37 -17.68
N ILE A 675 -35.36 -17.36 -17.13
CA ILE A 675 -35.11 -16.83 -15.80
C ILE A 675 -36.29 -17.23 -14.92
N ASP A 676 -36.02 -17.86 -13.78
CA ASP A 676 -37.08 -18.17 -12.82
C ASP A 676 -37.70 -16.86 -12.30
N LYS A 677 -39.03 -16.81 -12.19
CA LYS A 677 -39.78 -15.60 -11.79
C LYS A 677 -39.29 -15.02 -10.47
N ALA A 678 -38.73 -15.82 -9.56
CA ALA A 678 -38.16 -15.35 -8.31
C ALA A 678 -36.87 -14.52 -8.46
N PHE A 679 -36.23 -14.55 -9.63
CA PHE A 679 -35.01 -13.82 -9.96
C PHE A 679 -35.18 -12.87 -11.15
N ALA A 680 -36.41 -12.69 -11.66
CA ALA A 680 -36.72 -11.76 -12.73
C ALA A 680 -36.40 -10.32 -12.31
N GLN A 681 -35.82 -9.56 -13.23
CA GLN A 681 -35.45 -8.17 -12.98
C GLN A 681 -36.65 -7.28 -13.27
N VAL A 682 -37.00 -6.46 -12.29
CA VAL A 682 -38.12 -5.52 -12.36
C VAL A 682 -37.57 -4.11 -12.47
N ASN A 683 -38.01 -3.39 -13.49
CA ASN A 683 -37.75 -1.97 -13.68
C ASN A 683 -39.01 -1.19 -13.32
N VAL A 684 -38.89 -0.23 -12.41
CA VAL A 684 -39.99 0.58 -11.90
C VAL A 684 -39.70 2.04 -12.21
N LEU A 685 -40.50 2.63 -13.10
CA LEU A 685 -40.53 4.07 -13.30
C LEU A 685 -41.47 4.67 -12.26
N THR A 686 -40.97 5.65 -11.51
CA THR A 686 -41.77 6.40 -10.55
C THR A 686 -42.33 7.68 -11.15
N THR A 687 -43.40 8.20 -10.55
CA THR A 687 -44.06 9.46 -10.93
C THR A 687 -43.15 10.70 -10.83
N GLN A 688 -41.97 10.56 -10.20
CA GLN A 688 -40.92 11.58 -10.12
C GLN A 688 -39.85 11.41 -11.21
N GLY A 689 -40.08 10.53 -12.19
CA GLY A 689 -39.15 10.24 -13.28
C GLY A 689 -37.92 9.42 -12.88
N LYS A 690 -37.88 8.82 -11.67
CA LYS A 690 -36.78 7.93 -11.25
C LYS A 690 -37.06 6.50 -11.66
N ILE A 691 -36.06 5.85 -12.23
CA ILE A 691 -36.10 4.42 -12.56
C ILE A 691 -35.36 3.64 -11.46
N TYR A 692 -36.06 2.67 -10.87
CA TYR A 692 -35.48 1.72 -9.94
C TYR A 692 -35.45 0.34 -10.60
N THR A 693 -34.28 -0.26 -10.66
CA THR A 693 -34.08 -1.59 -11.22
C THR A 693 -33.70 -2.53 -10.09
N GLY A 694 -34.34 -3.70 -9.98
CA GLY A 694 -33.97 -4.73 -9.01
C GLY A 694 -34.80 -5.99 -9.13
N VAL A 695 -34.41 -7.02 -8.40
CA VAL A 695 -35.22 -8.23 -8.24
C VAL A 695 -36.32 -7.93 -7.23
N ARG A 696 -37.55 -8.35 -7.53
CA ARG A 696 -38.68 -8.21 -6.60
C ARG A 696 -38.45 -9.06 -5.36
N VAL A 697 -38.41 -8.43 -4.19
CA VAL A 697 -38.29 -9.10 -2.90
C VAL A 697 -39.67 -9.35 -2.30
N SER A 698 -40.52 -8.34 -2.31
CA SER A 698 -41.91 -8.41 -1.87
C SER A 698 -42.73 -7.32 -2.54
N GLU A 699 -44.03 -7.56 -2.66
CA GLU A 699 -44.97 -6.59 -3.21
C GLU A 699 -46.30 -6.77 -2.48
N ASP A 700 -46.87 -5.68 -1.98
CA ASP A 700 -48.23 -5.62 -1.44
C ASP A 700 -49.00 -4.41 -2.00
N ASP A 701 -50.21 -4.19 -1.50
CA ASP A 701 -51.10 -3.11 -1.98
C ASP A 701 -50.55 -1.70 -1.71
N LYS A 702 -49.52 -1.55 -0.87
CA LYS A 702 -48.95 -0.27 -0.45
C LYS A 702 -47.55 -0.03 -0.99
N GLU A 703 -46.73 -1.07 -1.16
CA GLU A 703 -45.35 -0.94 -1.57
C GLU A 703 -44.83 -2.11 -2.43
N LEU A 704 -43.89 -1.77 -3.31
CA LEU A 704 -43.05 -2.71 -4.05
C LEU A 704 -41.63 -2.58 -3.50
N VAL A 705 -41.11 -3.70 -3.00
CA VAL A 705 -39.75 -3.80 -2.50
C VAL A 705 -38.89 -4.48 -3.56
N LEU A 706 -37.99 -3.72 -4.16
CA LEU A 706 -36.96 -4.23 -5.07
C LEU A 706 -35.62 -4.35 -4.34
N ARG A 707 -34.70 -5.13 -4.88
CA ARG A 707 -33.32 -5.15 -4.42
C ARG A 707 -32.35 -5.28 -5.59
N ASN A 708 -31.24 -4.57 -5.52
CA ASN A 708 -30.20 -4.65 -6.55
C ASN A 708 -28.81 -4.65 -5.94
N LEU A 709 -27.82 -5.01 -6.75
CA LEU A 709 -26.41 -5.07 -6.34
C LEU A 709 -25.80 -3.70 -6.02
N ALA A 710 -26.44 -2.61 -6.44
CA ALA A 710 -25.93 -1.25 -6.28
C ALA A 710 -26.13 -0.71 -4.85
N GLN A 711 -27.00 -1.33 -4.05
CA GLN A 711 -27.23 -0.92 -2.66
C GLN A 711 -27.65 -2.08 -1.75
N VAL A 712 -27.18 -2.02 -0.51
CA VAL A 712 -27.37 -3.09 0.49
C VAL A 712 -28.81 -3.13 0.99
N GLU A 713 -29.45 -1.97 1.13
CA GLU A 713 -30.83 -1.84 1.62
C GLU A 713 -31.86 -2.09 0.51
N PRO A 714 -32.98 -2.78 0.81
CA PRO A 714 -34.07 -2.94 -0.15
C PRO A 714 -34.68 -1.59 -0.56
N ILE A 715 -34.94 -1.45 -1.85
CA ILE A 715 -35.61 -0.30 -2.45
C ILE A 715 -37.10 -0.45 -2.21
N THR A 716 -37.62 0.28 -1.23
CA THR A 716 -39.06 0.31 -0.98
C THR A 716 -39.67 1.47 -1.75
N ILE A 717 -40.55 1.15 -2.69
CA ILE A 717 -41.24 2.11 -3.55
C ILE A 717 -42.73 2.01 -3.22
N LYS A 718 -43.34 3.11 -2.77
CA LYS A 718 -44.79 3.10 -2.52
C LYS A 718 -45.52 2.88 -3.83
N LYS A 719 -46.56 2.06 -3.83
CA LYS A 719 -47.38 1.76 -5.00
C LYS A 719 -47.96 3.02 -5.65
N ALA A 720 -48.33 4.01 -4.85
CA ALA A 720 -48.81 5.30 -5.32
C ALA A 720 -47.75 6.14 -6.06
N ASP A 721 -46.46 5.85 -5.86
CA ASP A 721 -45.34 6.54 -6.49
C ASP A 721 -44.87 5.83 -7.77
N ILE A 722 -45.51 4.72 -8.16
CA ILE A 722 -45.16 3.92 -9.35
C ILE A 722 -46.01 4.36 -10.53
N GLU A 723 -45.35 4.75 -11.61
CA GLU A 723 -45.97 5.09 -12.89
C GLU A 723 -46.02 3.87 -13.82
N GLU A 724 -44.91 3.13 -13.92
CA GLU A 724 -44.82 1.96 -14.79
C GLU A 724 -43.93 0.89 -14.15
N THR A 725 -44.25 -0.39 -14.37
CA THR A 725 -43.42 -1.53 -13.97
C THR A 725 -43.23 -2.47 -15.15
N VAL A 726 -41.98 -2.76 -15.50
CA VAL A 726 -41.60 -3.65 -16.60
C VAL A 726 -40.75 -4.79 -16.05
N GLU A 727 -41.14 -6.03 -16.33
CA GLU A 727 -40.45 -7.24 -15.90
C GLU A 727 -39.70 -7.88 -17.07
N SER A 728 -38.49 -8.38 -16.81
CA SER A 728 -37.61 -9.05 -17.79
C SER A 728 -38.06 -10.46 -18.15
#